data_AF-M5VV86-F1
#
_entry.id   AF-M5VV86-F1
#
_cell.length_a   1.000
_cell.length_b   1.000
_cell.length_c   1.000
_cell.angle_alpha   90.00
_cell.angle_beta   90.00
_cell.angle_gamma   90.00
#
_symmetry.space_group_name_H-M   'P 1'
#
loop_
_entity.id
_entity.type
_entity.pdbx_description
1 polymer ?
#
loop_
_entity_poly.entity_id
_entity_poly.type
_entity_poly.pdbx_seq_one_letter_code
_entity_poly.pdbx_strand_id
1 'polypeptide(L)'
;MPDLRSGVRRSKRINYVQDNPAVLVPAARPGAGKVLTGKGRGRGSRAMHQGKNSKLFGAGVGGQGHTGLDFPERDLVPVHDELVGQKGAQKLAAIEDEGSTSPLPESVQVGHSPIYKLERKLGKGGFGQVYVGRRMSPGIGCTATGADAYEVALKLESRNGKGCSHGPPYEWQVYSNLNGCYGLPLVHYKGQQGDYYILVMDMLGPSLWDVWNSRNQLLSEEMVACIAVEAISILEQLHIRGFVHGDVKPENFLLGIPGTSNEKKLYLVDLGLASRWRDGSSGRHVDYDQKPDVFRGTVRYASVHAHLGRTGSRRDDLESLAYTLIFLLRGKLPWQGYNGENKGFLVCKKKMATSAETLCGLCPPPFQQFLEMVTNMKFDEEPNYLKLISLFDNSIGAIASLRPIRTDGAAKVGQKRGRVPVELVDGEQPKKKVRLGSPATQWISVYNTRSSMKQRYHYNVMDSRLDQHIDKGKEDGLYVSCVASSANMWAIVMDAGTGFTSQVYERSSVFLHKEWIMEQWDKNYYITSLAGTCNGNALVVMSQGVPYTQQSYKVSDVFPFKWINKKWKEGFSVTSMTTAGSRWGIVMSRNAGYSSQVVELDFLYPSEGIHRRWETGYRITSTAATEDQAAFILSVPKKKSPDVAQETLRTSVFPTYQVKDKWLKNLYIASICFGRTVS
;
A
#
# COMPACT_ATOMS: atom_id res chain seq x y z
N MET A 1 -11.81 -16.23 13.17
CA MET A 1 -10.85 -15.24 13.72
C MET A 1 -9.44 -15.80 13.52
N PRO A 2 -8.47 -15.07 12.97
CA PRO A 2 -7.09 -15.55 12.92
C PRO A 2 -6.48 -15.47 14.32
N ASP A 3 -5.71 -16.50 14.71
CA ASP A 3 -5.01 -16.58 15.99
C ASP A 3 -4.00 -15.43 16.14
N LEU A 4 -4.38 -14.39 16.88
CA LEU A 4 -3.49 -13.29 17.25
C LEU A 4 -2.52 -13.73 18.35
N ARG A 5 -1.35 -14.24 17.98
CA ARG A 5 -0.25 -14.50 18.92
C ARG A 5 0.65 -13.26 19.06
N SER A 6 0.68 -12.69 20.26
CA SER A 6 1.61 -11.62 20.63
C SER A 6 2.19 -11.85 22.02
N GLY A 7 3.45 -11.46 22.21
CA GLY A 7 4.15 -11.50 23.50
C GLY A 7 4.80 -10.15 23.81
N VAL A 8 4.87 -9.77 25.08
CA VAL A 8 5.48 -8.51 25.55
C VAL A 8 6.26 -8.76 26.83
N ARG A 9 7.52 -8.32 26.89
CA ARG A 9 8.33 -8.24 28.11
C ARG A 9 8.50 -6.78 28.55
N ARG A 10 8.22 -6.48 29.82
CA ARG A 10 8.59 -5.21 30.49
C ARG A 10 9.64 -5.50 31.57
N SER A 11 10.80 -4.84 31.51
CA SER A 11 11.82 -4.97 32.56
C SER A 11 11.26 -4.47 33.91
N LYS A 12 11.52 -5.21 35.00
CA LYS A 12 11.27 -4.74 36.37
C LYS A 12 12.26 -3.61 36.67
N ARG A 13 11.76 -2.41 37.04
CA ARG A 13 12.60 -1.30 37.50
C ARG A 13 13.41 -1.78 38.71
N ILE A 14 14.73 -1.83 38.56
CA ILE A 14 15.66 -1.91 39.68
C ILE A 14 15.85 -0.48 40.16
N ASN A 15 15.26 -0.13 41.31
CA ASN A 15 15.55 1.13 41.99
C ASN A 15 16.98 1.04 42.53
N TYR A 16 17.91 1.78 41.94
CA TYR A 16 19.18 2.08 42.59
C TYR A 16 18.89 3.10 43.70
N VAL A 17 19.01 2.66 44.94
CA VAL A 17 19.09 3.53 46.11
C VAL A 17 20.51 4.10 46.13
N GLN A 18 20.61 5.41 46.10
CA GLN A 18 21.87 6.15 46.21
C GLN A 18 21.97 6.64 47.65
N ASP A 19 22.91 6.08 48.41
CA ASP A 19 23.23 6.52 49.77
C ASP A 19 23.88 7.91 49.75
N ASN A 20 23.41 8.79 50.62
CA ASN A 20 24.23 9.87 51.19
C ASN A 20 23.69 10.26 52.58
N PRO A 21 24.55 10.51 53.59
CA PRO A 21 24.14 10.70 54.97
C PRO A 21 23.97 12.19 55.33
N ALA A 22 23.02 12.53 56.21
CA ALA A 22 23.17 13.48 57.33
C ALA A 22 21.82 14.00 57.89
N VAL A 23 21.59 13.67 59.17
CA VAL A 23 21.21 14.60 60.26
C VAL A 23 19.71 14.93 60.56
N LEU A 24 19.41 14.75 61.86
CA LEU A 24 18.34 15.27 62.74
C LEU A 24 17.00 14.53 62.93
N VAL A 25 16.93 13.85 64.08
CA VAL A 25 15.78 13.43 64.94
C VAL A 25 15.23 14.71 65.63
N PRO A 26 13.96 14.86 66.14
CA PRO A 26 13.14 13.89 66.89
C PRO A 26 11.60 13.97 66.61
N ALA A 27 10.62 13.24 67.17
CA ALA A 27 10.42 12.27 68.27
C ALA A 27 9.08 11.52 68.07
N ALA A 28 8.96 10.29 68.63
CA ALA A 28 7.81 9.69 69.35
C ALA A 28 6.41 9.54 68.66
N ARG A 29 5.59 8.48 68.81
CA ARG A 29 5.55 7.12 69.40
C ARG A 29 4.15 6.48 69.02
N PRO A 30 3.71 5.27 69.45
CA PRO A 30 3.24 4.21 68.53
C PRO A 30 1.82 3.63 68.79
N GLY A 31 1.38 2.71 67.92
CA GLY A 31 0.28 1.74 68.19
C GLY A 31 0.23 0.67 67.09
N ALA A 32 0.55 -0.60 67.38
CA ALA A 32 -0.38 -1.71 67.64
C ALA A 32 -1.40 -1.94 66.51
N GLY A 33 -1.65 -3.10 65.89
CA GLY A 33 -1.36 -4.51 66.17
C GLY A 33 -2.45 -5.35 65.47
N LYS A 34 -2.24 -6.68 65.41
CA LYS A 34 -3.20 -7.77 65.09
C LYS A 34 -3.35 -8.28 63.65
N VAL A 35 -2.64 -9.40 63.47
CA VAL A 35 -3.03 -10.71 62.89
C VAL A 35 -4.46 -11.16 63.24
N LEU A 36 -5.10 -11.93 62.34
CA LEU A 36 -6.01 -13.12 62.52
C LEU A 36 -6.53 -13.51 61.11
N THR A 37 -6.12 -14.60 60.45
CA THR A 37 -6.51 -16.04 60.54
C THR A 37 -7.98 -16.40 60.29
N GLY A 38 -8.20 -17.33 59.35
CA GLY A 38 -9.39 -18.21 59.23
C GLY A 38 -9.51 -18.79 57.81
N LYS A 39 -9.04 -20.02 57.52
CA LYS A 39 -9.78 -21.31 57.47
C LYS A 39 -11.15 -21.18 56.75
N GLY A 40 -11.55 -21.94 55.72
CA GLY A 40 -11.18 -23.28 55.23
C GLY A 40 -12.47 -24.10 54.99
N ARG A 41 -12.43 -25.07 54.04
CA ARG A 41 -13.47 -26.07 53.59
C ARG A 41 -14.16 -25.69 52.26
N GLY A 42 -14.34 -26.54 51.26
CA GLY A 42 -14.02 -27.96 51.07
C GLY A 42 -15.17 -28.73 50.39
N ARG A 43 -14.85 -29.45 49.30
CA ARG A 43 -15.49 -30.64 48.67
C ARG A 43 -16.71 -30.50 47.72
N GLY A 44 -16.58 -31.21 46.58
CA GLY A 44 -17.69 -31.76 45.81
C GLY A 44 -17.28 -32.27 44.41
N SER A 45 -17.01 -33.58 44.26
CA SER A 45 -16.67 -34.29 43.00
C SER A 45 -17.80 -35.25 42.58
N ARG A 46 -18.03 -35.43 41.26
CA ARG A 46 -18.49 -36.65 40.51
C ARG A 46 -18.82 -36.21 39.06
N ALA A 47 -18.27 -36.73 37.95
CA ALA A 47 -18.04 -38.08 37.38
C ALA A 47 -19.13 -38.56 36.39
N MET A 48 -18.69 -38.69 35.12
CA MET A 48 -19.03 -39.62 34.02
C MET A 48 -20.47 -39.99 33.62
N HIS A 49 -20.71 -40.00 32.29
CA HIS A 49 -21.33 -41.14 31.62
C HIS A 49 -20.78 -41.35 30.18
N GLN A 50 -20.53 -42.62 29.84
CA GLN A 50 -20.10 -43.17 28.55
C GLN A 50 -21.27 -43.76 27.74
N GLY A 51 -21.04 -43.93 26.42
CA GLY A 51 -21.61 -44.96 25.52
C GLY A 51 -21.20 -44.63 24.08
N LYS A 52 -20.26 -45.27 23.35
CA LYS A 52 -20.02 -46.65 22.84
C LYS A 52 -20.99 -47.16 21.75
N ASN A 53 -20.50 -47.24 20.50
CA ASN A 53 -20.38 -48.42 19.58
C ASN A 53 -20.10 -47.89 18.14
N SER A 54 -18.97 -48.14 17.43
CA SER A 54 -18.38 -49.37 16.80
C SER A 54 -19.31 -50.03 15.77
N LYS A 55 -18.98 -50.45 14.53
CA LYS A 55 -17.77 -50.80 13.73
C LYS A 55 -18.29 -51.00 12.25
N LEU A 56 -17.62 -50.62 11.15
CA LEU A 56 -16.50 -51.23 10.36
C LEU A 56 -16.91 -52.26 9.26
N PHE A 57 -16.15 -52.19 8.13
CA PHE A 57 -16.04 -53.05 6.92
C PHE A 57 -16.92 -52.67 5.69
N GLY A 58 -16.44 -52.68 4.44
CA GLY A 58 -15.22 -53.24 3.84
C GLY A 58 -14.96 -52.77 2.40
N ALA A 59 -13.91 -53.32 1.79
CA ALA A 59 -13.22 -52.91 0.55
C ALA A 59 -13.67 -53.67 -0.73
N GLY A 60 -13.18 -53.22 -1.92
CA GLY A 60 -13.18 -53.94 -3.20
C GLY A 60 -13.41 -53.02 -4.42
N VAL A 61 -12.39 -52.55 -5.17
CA VAL A 61 -11.67 -53.14 -6.34
C VAL A 61 -12.48 -53.22 -7.66
N GLY A 62 -12.03 -52.46 -8.68
CA GLY A 62 -11.78 -52.94 -10.06
C GLY A 62 -12.87 -52.81 -11.13
N GLY A 63 -12.52 -52.21 -12.30
CA GLY A 63 -13.22 -52.44 -13.58
C GLY A 63 -13.09 -51.34 -14.63
N GLN A 64 -12.24 -51.54 -15.65
CA GLN A 64 -12.19 -50.81 -16.93
C GLN A 64 -13.27 -51.30 -17.91
N GLY A 65 -13.70 -50.44 -18.85
CA GLY A 65 -14.42 -50.85 -20.06
C GLY A 65 -14.69 -49.67 -21.02
N HIS A 66 -14.09 -49.72 -22.20
CA HIS A 66 -14.26 -48.84 -23.36
C HIS A 66 -15.39 -49.32 -24.28
N THR A 67 -16.18 -48.40 -24.86
CA THR A 67 -16.77 -48.32 -26.22
C THR A 67 -17.66 -47.04 -26.20
N GLY A 68 -17.87 -46.19 -27.20
CA GLY A 68 -17.72 -46.22 -28.65
C GLY A 68 -19.00 -45.63 -29.26
N LEU A 69 -18.96 -44.35 -29.69
CA LEU A 69 -19.80 -43.64 -30.69
C LEU A 69 -21.32 -43.49 -30.47
N ASP A 70 -21.81 -42.25 -30.33
CA ASP A 70 -22.60 -41.51 -31.33
C ASP A 70 -23.23 -40.21 -30.76
N PHE A 71 -23.14 -39.12 -31.51
CA PHE A 71 -23.78 -37.83 -31.23
C PHE A 71 -25.25 -37.84 -31.68
N PRO A 72 -26.12 -37.10 -30.98
CA PRO A 72 -26.88 -36.08 -31.70
C PRO A 72 -26.97 -34.73 -30.98
N GLU A 73 -27.16 -33.69 -31.80
CA GLU A 73 -27.44 -32.29 -31.46
C GLU A 73 -28.40 -32.10 -30.28
N ARG A 74 -28.07 -31.13 -29.40
CA ARG A 74 -29.06 -30.43 -28.56
C ARG A 74 -28.72 -28.96 -28.39
N ASP A 75 -29.78 -28.19 -28.50
CA ASP A 75 -29.92 -26.75 -28.50
C ASP A 75 -29.20 -26.00 -27.36
N LEU A 76 -28.66 -24.84 -27.74
CA LEU A 76 -28.16 -23.81 -26.84
C LEU A 76 -29.35 -23.10 -26.16
N VAL A 77 -29.49 -23.28 -24.85
CA VAL A 77 -30.36 -22.46 -24.00
C VAL A 77 -29.51 -21.42 -23.26
N PRO A 78 -29.79 -20.12 -23.37
CA PRO A 78 -29.09 -19.08 -22.62
C PRO A 78 -29.57 -19.04 -21.16
N VAL A 79 -28.63 -19.03 -20.22
CA VAL A 79 -28.94 -18.81 -18.80
C VAL A 79 -29.16 -17.31 -18.57
N HIS A 80 -30.43 -16.95 -18.38
CA HIS A 80 -30.86 -15.66 -17.88
C HIS A 80 -30.61 -15.57 -16.37
N ASP A 81 -29.92 -14.51 -15.92
CA ASP A 81 -29.90 -14.07 -14.51
C ASP A 81 -31.21 -13.31 -14.23
N GLU A 82 -32.06 -13.88 -13.38
CA GLU A 82 -33.35 -13.30 -13.00
C GLU A 82 -33.20 -12.13 -12.03
N LEU A 83 -33.71 -10.99 -12.47
CA LEU A 83 -34.24 -9.92 -11.64
C LEU A 83 -35.44 -10.41 -10.82
N VAL A 84 -35.46 -10.18 -9.51
CA VAL A 84 -36.70 -10.22 -8.72
C VAL A 84 -36.93 -8.87 -8.04
N GLY A 85 -38.09 -8.31 -8.35
CA GLY A 85 -38.52 -6.97 -7.99
C GLY A 85 -39.17 -6.83 -6.61
N GLN A 86 -39.33 -5.57 -6.25
CA GLN A 86 -40.07 -5.08 -5.09
C GLN A 86 -41.58 -5.32 -5.26
N LYS A 87 -42.24 -5.82 -4.20
CA LYS A 87 -43.33 -5.12 -3.48
C LYS A 87 -43.90 -5.97 -2.33
N GLY A 88 -44.01 -5.34 -1.15
CA GLY A 88 -45.14 -5.54 -0.23
C GLY A 88 -44.94 -6.45 0.99
N ALA A 89 -44.35 -5.93 2.07
CA ALA A 89 -44.70 -6.34 3.44
C ALA A 89 -44.44 -5.18 4.41
N GLN A 90 -45.43 -4.90 5.25
CA GLN A 90 -45.45 -3.80 6.20
C GLN A 90 -44.43 -3.97 7.33
N LYS A 91 -43.80 -2.83 7.68
CA LYS A 91 -43.49 -2.37 9.04
C LYS A 91 -42.75 -3.36 9.94
N LEU A 92 -41.41 -3.31 9.91
CA LEU A 92 -40.53 -3.42 11.07
C LEU A 92 -39.29 -2.59 10.77
N ALA A 93 -39.18 -1.43 11.43
CA ALA A 93 -38.06 -0.52 11.31
C ALA A 93 -36.79 -1.18 11.86
N ALA A 94 -35.81 -1.41 10.99
CA ALA A 94 -34.43 -1.68 11.38
C ALA A 94 -33.65 -0.37 11.20
N ILE A 95 -33.27 0.21 12.32
CA ILE A 95 -32.43 1.39 12.46
C ILE A 95 -31.02 0.98 12.03
N GLU A 96 -30.58 1.47 10.87
CA GLU A 96 -29.16 1.51 10.53
C GLU A 96 -28.61 2.90 10.83
N ASP A 97 -27.41 2.91 11.40
CA ASP A 97 -26.70 3.98 12.10
C ASP A 97 -26.46 5.23 11.22
N GLU A 98 -27.46 6.11 11.13
CA GLU A 98 -27.28 7.50 10.71
C GLU A 98 -26.56 8.27 11.83
N GLY A 99 -25.24 8.37 11.70
CA GLY A 99 -24.46 9.33 12.47
C GLY A 99 -24.91 10.76 12.16
N SER A 100 -25.85 11.29 12.95
CA SER A 100 -26.22 12.70 13.14
C SER A 100 -25.68 13.68 12.08
N THR A 101 -26.18 13.61 10.85
CA THR A 101 -25.96 14.67 9.87
C THR A 101 -27.00 15.76 10.07
N SER A 102 -26.56 16.97 10.41
CA SER A 102 -27.39 18.16 10.46
C SER A 102 -28.21 18.29 9.15
N PRO A 103 -29.43 18.84 9.18
CA PRO A 103 -30.24 18.98 7.98
C PRO A 103 -29.52 19.86 6.95
N LEU A 104 -29.65 19.50 5.67
CA LEU A 104 -29.11 20.30 4.57
C LEU A 104 -29.83 21.66 4.49
N PRO A 105 -29.12 22.76 4.20
CA PRO A 105 -29.75 24.06 4.06
C PRO A 105 -30.63 24.12 2.79
N GLU A 106 -31.83 24.70 2.89
CA GLU A 106 -32.73 24.90 1.73
C GLU A 106 -32.17 25.92 0.71
N SER A 107 -31.42 26.90 1.22
CA SER A 107 -30.73 27.91 0.41
C SER A 107 -29.32 28.12 0.91
N VAL A 108 -28.38 28.32 -0.02
CA VAL A 108 -26.97 28.56 0.23
C VAL A 108 -26.60 30.00 -0.10
N GLN A 109 -25.94 30.68 0.84
CA GLN A 109 -25.28 31.95 0.64
C GLN A 109 -23.96 31.97 1.41
N VAL A 110 -22.84 32.18 0.71
CA VAL A 110 -21.50 32.16 1.31
C VAL A 110 -20.71 33.40 0.91
N GLY A 111 -20.15 34.10 1.90
CA GLY A 111 -19.43 35.35 1.66
C GLY A 111 -20.32 36.36 0.92
N HIS A 112 -19.84 36.88 -0.21
CA HIS A 112 -20.58 37.81 -1.07
C HIS A 112 -21.30 37.12 -2.23
N SER A 113 -21.58 35.82 -2.13
CA SER A 113 -22.30 35.10 -3.16
C SER A 113 -23.77 35.56 -3.25
N PRO A 114 -24.40 35.39 -4.42
CA PRO A 114 -25.86 35.34 -4.52
C PRO A 114 -26.45 34.24 -3.62
N ILE A 115 -27.76 34.33 -3.37
CA ILE A 115 -28.52 33.26 -2.71
C ILE A 115 -28.87 32.21 -3.77
N TYR A 116 -28.47 30.97 -3.52
CA TYR A 116 -28.77 29.82 -4.36
C TYR A 116 -29.75 28.91 -3.65
N LYS A 117 -30.87 28.56 -4.30
CA LYS A 117 -31.75 27.49 -3.85
C LYS A 117 -31.06 26.15 -4.08
N LEU A 118 -31.00 25.31 -3.04
CA LEU A 118 -30.48 23.95 -3.17
C LEU A 118 -31.55 23.09 -3.86
N GLU A 119 -31.20 22.43 -4.95
CA GLU A 119 -32.13 21.59 -5.71
C GLU A 119 -31.68 20.13 -5.74
N ARG A 120 -31.79 19.46 -6.89
CA ARG A 120 -31.48 18.03 -7.03
C ARG A 120 -30.00 17.75 -6.74
N LYS A 121 -29.75 16.59 -6.14
CA LYS A 121 -28.41 16.06 -5.93
C LYS A 121 -27.79 15.66 -7.27
N LEU A 122 -26.52 16.03 -7.47
CA LEU A 122 -25.69 15.66 -8.61
C LEU A 122 -24.85 14.42 -8.32
N GLY A 123 -24.31 14.32 -7.10
CA GLY A 123 -23.46 13.21 -6.74
C GLY A 123 -23.12 13.16 -5.25
N LYS A 124 -22.51 12.06 -4.83
CA LYS A 124 -21.92 11.89 -3.49
C LYS A 124 -20.51 11.38 -3.67
N GLY A 125 -19.53 12.14 -3.20
CA GLY A 125 -18.13 11.75 -3.14
C GLY A 125 -17.77 11.12 -1.79
N GLY A 126 -16.49 10.80 -1.62
CA GLY A 126 -15.97 10.25 -0.36
C GLY A 126 -15.99 11.25 0.82
N PHE A 127 -15.97 12.55 0.52
CA PHE A 127 -15.84 13.62 1.51
C PHE A 127 -17.09 14.52 1.62
N GLY A 128 -17.94 14.55 0.60
CA GLY A 128 -19.08 15.46 0.55
C GLY A 128 -20.15 15.09 -0.48
N GLN A 129 -21.13 15.97 -0.62
CA GLN A 129 -22.26 15.84 -1.53
C GLN A 129 -22.30 17.03 -2.47
N VAL A 130 -22.68 16.80 -3.73
CA VAL A 130 -22.78 17.85 -4.75
C VAL A 130 -24.22 17.99 -5.20
N TYR A 131 -24.71 19.22 -5.28
CA TYR A 131 -26.09 19.57 -5.64
C TYR A 131 -26.11 20.66 -6.70
N VAL A 132 -27.23 20.77 -7.43
CA VAL A 132 -27.52 21.95 -8.23
C VAL A 132 -27.91 23.09 -7.29
N GLY A 133 -27.28 24.25 -7.47
CA GLY A 133 -27.70 25.52 -6.88
C GLY A 133 -28.33 26.41 -7.94
N ARG A 134 -29.59 26.83 -7.75
CA ARG A 134 -30.27 27.76 -8.65
C ARG A 134 -30.34 29.14 -8.05
N ARG A 135 -29.80 30.15 -8.74
CA ARG A 135 -29.78 31.54 -8.25
C ARG A 135 -31.22 32.05 -8.07
N MET A 136 -31.56 32.57 -6.88
CA MET A 136 -32.92 33.04 -6.59
C MET A 136 -33.22 34.42 -7.19
N SER A 137 -32.22 35.28 -7.29
CA SER A 137 -32.36 36.61 -7.90
C SER A 137 -31.62 36.64 -9.24
N PRO A 138 -32.31 36.49 -10.39
CA PRO A 138 -31.66 36.62 -11.69
C PRO A 138 -31.11 38.04 -11.82
N GLY A 139 -29.79 38.17 -11.98
CA GLY A 139 -29.21 39.43 -12.41
C GLY A 139 -29.63 39.73 -13.86
N ILE A 140 -29.68 41.00 -14.24
CA ILE A 140 -29.83 41.37 -15.65
C ILE A 140 -28.59 40.82 -16.39
N GLY A 141 -28.80 39.85 -17.29
CA GLY A 141 -27.72 39.24 -18.08
C GLY A 141 -27.09 37.97 -17.49
N CYS A 142 -27.81 37.18 -16.67
CA CYS A 142 -27.32 35.87 -16.20
C CYS A 142 -26.75 35.01 -17.34
N THR A 143 -25.50 34.61 -17.20
CA THR A 143 -24.78 33.80 -18.17
C THR A 143 -25.02 32.30 -17.93
N ALA A 144 -24.68 31.47 -18.92
CA ALA A 144 -24.72 30.01 -18.76
C ALA A 144 -23.58 29.46 -17.87
N THR A 145 -22.52 30.24 -17.67
CA THR A 145 -21.30 29.84 -16.94
C THR A 145 -20.68 31.04 -16.19
N GLY A 146 -19.85 30.80 -15.17
CA GLY A 146 -19.16 31.86 -14.43
C GLY A 146 -19.88 32.30 -13.15
N ALA A 147 -19.35 33.33 -12.47
CA ALA A 147 -19.86 33.76 -11.16
C ALA A 147 -21.32 34.24 -11.19
N ASP A 148 -21.79 34.74 -12.33
CA ASP A 148 -23.17 35.19 -12.54
C ASP A 148 -24.11 34.13 -13.11
N ALA A 149 -23.65 32.86 -13.17
CA ALA A 149 -24.44 31.76 -13.71
C ALA A 149 -25.76 31.55 -12.98
N TYR A 150 -26.80 31.19 -13.75
CA TYR A 150 -28.12 30.86 -13.21
C TYR A 150 -28.11 29.54 -12.42
N GLU A 151 -27.34 28.56 -12.89
CA GLU A 151 -27.12 27.28 -12.22
C GLU A 151 -25.63 27.09 -11.92
N VAL A 152 -25.35 26.63 -10.70
CA VAL A 152 -24.00 26.34 -10.19
C VAL A 152 -23.98 24.94 -9.56
N ALA A 153 -22.80 24.35 -9.44
CA ALA A 153 -22.60 23.17 -8.61
C ALA A 153 -22.22 23.59 -7.19
N LEU A 154 -22.98 23.11 -6.21
CA LEU A 154 -22.76 23.33 -4.78
C LEU A 154 -22.19 22.06 -4.18
N LYS A 155 -20.91 22.07 -3.77
CA LYS A 155 -20.27 20.96 -3.03
C LYS A 155 -20.31 21.27 -1.55
N LEU A 156 -21.01 20.44 -0.77
CA LEU A 156 -21.17 20.55 0.67
C LEU A 156 -20.42 19.42 1.38
N GLU A 157 -19.54 19.79 2.30
CA GLU A 157 -18.78 18.88 3.15
C GLU A 157 -19.09 19.17 4.63
N SER A 158 -19.46 18.13 5.39
CA SER A 158 -19.80 18.30 6.80
C SER A 158 -18.55 18.67 7.60
N ARG A 159 -18.68 19.62 8.53
CA ARG A 159 -17.61 20.01 9.46
C ARG A 159 -17.16 18.86 10.36
N ASN A 160 -18.08 17.95 10.69
CA ASN A 160 -17.79 16.74 11.46
C ASN A 160 -17.29 15.58 10.56
N GLY A 161 -17.18 15.82 9.25
CA GLY A 161 -16.70 14.87 8.27
C GLY A 161 -15.20 14.59 8.36
N LYS A 162 -14.78 13.49 7.74
CA LYS A 162 -13.36 13.12 7.63
C LYS A 162 -12.61 14.19 6.85
N GLY A 163 -11.53 14.73 7.43
CA GLY A 163 -10.70 15.75 6.78
C GLY A 163 -11.06 17.21 7.13
N CYS A 164 -12.14 17.43 7.88
CA CYS A 164 -12.62 18.77 8.27
C CYS A 164 -12.33 19.13 9.75
N SER A 165 -11.69 18.24 10.51
CA SER A 165 -11.47 18.37 11.96
C SER A 165 -10.55 19.52 12.37
N HIS A 166 -9.80 20.11 11.42
CA HIS A 166 -8.84 21.19 11.69
C HIS A 166 -9.12 22.46 10.87
N GLY A 167 -10.31 22.57 10.25
CA GLY A 167 -10.68 23.70 9.40
C GLY A 167 -11.32 23.26 8.07
N PRO A 168 -11.39 24.17 7.07
CA PRO A 168 -11.91 23.84 5.75
C PRO A 168 -11.14 22.69 5.06
N PRO A 169 -11.79 21.94 4.16
CA PRO A 169 -11.16 20.87 3.41
C PRO A 169 -9.90 21.32 2.67
N TYR A 170 -8.87 20.47 2.64
CA TYR A 170 -7.61 20.74 1.91
C TYR A 170 -7.85 21.05 0.41
N GLU A 171 -8.91 20.47 -0.17
CA GLU A 171 -9.37 20.74 -1.53
C GLU A 171 -9.56 22.25 -1.82
N TRP A 172 -10.00 23.04 -0.84
CA TRP A 172 -10.16 24.48 -1.01
C TRP A 172 -8.84 25.19 -1.29
N GLN A 173 -7.79 24.77 -0.61
CA GLN A 173 -6.44 25.30 -0.81
C GLN A 173 -5.94 24.91 -2.20
N VAL A 174 -6.20 23.67 -2.62
CA VAL A 174 -5.80 23.16 -3.93
C VAL A 174 -6.48 23.96 -5.04
N TYR A 175 -7.81 24.11 -5.02
CA TYR A 175 -8.52 24.96 -5.98
C TYR A 175 -8.05 26.41 -5.97
N SER A 176 -7.70 26.97 -4.80
CA SER A 176 -7.19 28.35 -4.73
C SER A 176 -5.85 28.52 -5.45
N ASN A 177 -4.99 27.50 -5.47
CA ASN A 177 -3.72 27.51 -6.21
C ASN A 177 -3.90 27.23 -7.71
N LEU A 178 -5.02 26.59 -8.07
CA LEU A 178 -5.29 26.09 -9.41
C LEU A 178 -6.41 26.83 -10.14
N ASN A 179 -7.00 27.87 -9.54
CA ASN A 179 -8.10 28.59 -10.17
C ASN A 179 -7.64 29.19 -11.52
N GLY A 180 -8.44 29.01 -12.57
CA GLY A 180 -8.07 29.36 -13.94
C GLY A 180 -7.06 28.41 -14.61
N CYS A 181 -6.72 27.28 -13.99
CA CYS A 181 -5.96 26.21 -14.64
C CYS A 181 -6.80 25.55 -15.73
N TYR A 182 -6.16 25.21 -16.84
CA TYR A 182 -6.85 24.60 -17.98
C TYR A 182 -7.47 23.25 -17.60
N GLY A 183 -8.73 23.06 -17.99
CA GLY A 183 -9.47 21.82 -17.75
C GLY A 183 -9.87 21.58 -16.30
N LEU A 184 -9.81 22.57 -15.41
CA LEU A 184 -10.45 22.52 -14.10
C LEU A 184 -11.66 23.47 -14.06
N PRO A 185 -12.73 23.14 -13.33
CA PRO A 185 -13.84 24.06 -13.10
C PRO A 185 -13.39 25.25 -12.24
N LEU A 186 -13.98 26.42 -12.48
CA LEU A 186 -13.75 27.60 -11.64
C LEU A 186 -14.53 27.46 -10.33
N VAL A 187 -13.88 27.90 -9.24
CA VAL A 187 -14.56 28.13 -7.97
C VAL A 187 -14.92 29.61 -7.89
N HIS A 188 -16.21 29.91 -7.82
CA HIS A 188 -16.73 31.28 -7.75
C HIS A 188 -16.73 31.81 -6.32
N TYR A 189 -17.25 30.99 -5.40
CA TYR A 189 -17.35 31.33 -3.99
C TYR A 189 -17.02 30.12 -3.12
N LYS A 190 -16.55 30.38 -1.91
CA LYS A 190 -16.33 29.37 -0.88
C LYS A 190 -16.62 29.98 0.48
N GLY A 191 -17.21 29.19 1.37
CA GLY A 191 -17.49 29.66 2.72
C GLY A 191 -18.22 28.63 3.55
N GLN A 192 -18.50 28.99 4.78
CA GLN A 192 -19.20 28.14 5.72
C GLN A 192 -20.64 28.61 5.85
N GLN A 193 -21.58 27.65 5.90
CA GLN A 193 -22.95 27.91 6.30
C GLN A 193 -23.44 26.77 7.18
N GLY A 194 -23.84 27.10 8.41
CA GLY A 194 -24.20 26.10 9.42
C GLY A 194 -23.07 25.10 9.64
N ASP A 195 -23.41 23.81 9.51
CA ASP A 195 -22.49 22.69 9.72
C ASP A 195 -21.74 22.23 8.47
N TYR A 196 -21.74 23.04 7.41
CA TYR A 196 -21.15 22.70 6.12
C TYR A 196 -20.09 23.71 5.69
N TYR A 197 -18.98 23.18 5.18
CA TYR A 197 -18.09 23.88 4.27
C TYR A 197 -18.63 23.74 2.85
N ILE A 198 -18.81 24.85 2.15
CA ILE A 198 -19.44 24.90 0.83
C ILE A 198 -18.51 25.52 -0.22
N LEU A 199 -18.39 24.84 -1.37
CA LEU A 199 -17.84 25.40 -2.61
C LEU A 199 -18.97 25.66 -3.60
N VAL A 200 -18.96 26.84 -4.20
CA VAL A 200 -19.80 27.23 -5.33
C VAL A 200 -18.92 27.25 -6.58
N MET A 201 -19.19 26.38 -7.54
CA MET A 201 -18.34 26.16 -8.71
C MET A 201 -19.15 26.06 -10.01
N ASP A 202 -18.43 26.11 -11.14
CA ASP A 202 -19.02 25.93 -12.47
C ASP A 202 -19.91 24.68 -12.51
N MET A 203 -21.10 24.83 -13.06
CA MET A 203 -21.95 23.70 -13.41
C MET A 203 -21.37 23.00 -14.66
N LEU A 204 -21.29 21.67 -14.62
CA LEU A 204 -20.75 20.85 -15.72
C LEU A 204 -21.79 19.85 -16.23
N GLY A 205 -21.49 19.23 -17.36
CA GLY A 205 -22.28 18.19 -18.00
C GLY A 205 -22.01 16.78 -17.43
N PRO A 206 -22.34 15.73 -18.20
CA PRO A 206 -22.18 14.35 -17.75
C PRO A 206 -20.71 13.95 -17.56
N SER A 207 -20.47 13.02 -16.64
CA SER A 207 -19.15 12.38 -16.48
C SER A 207 -18.87 11.39 -17.61
N LEU A 208 -17.60 11.02 -17.83
CA LEU A 208 -17.25 9.96 -18.77
C LEU A 208 -17.86 8.61 -18.37
N TRP A 209 -18.12 8.40 -17.07
CA TRP A 209 -18.87 7.24 -16.59
C TRP A 209 -20.32 7.25 -17.09
N ASP A 210 -21.00 8.40 -17.04
CA ASP A 210 -22.38 8.53 -17.52
C ASP A 210 -22.44 8.34 -19.03
N VAL A 211 -21.50 8.94 -19.76
CA VAL A 211 -21.38 8.79 -21.22
C VAL A 211 -21.14 7.34 -21.60
N TRP A 212 -20.22 6.65 -20.93
CA TRP A 212 -19.93 5.23 -21.16
C TRP A 212 -21.15 4.35 -20.90
N ASN A 213 -21.90 4.57 -19.82
CA ASN A 213 -23.14 3.83 -19.55
C ASN A 213 -24.22 4.09 -20.60
N SER A 214 -24.35 5.34 -21.07
CA SER A 214 -25.34 5.69 -22.10
C SER A 214 -25.04 5.09 -23.48
N ARG A 215 -23.80 4.63 -23.72
CA ARG A 215 -23.34 4.07 -25.00
C ARG A 215 -23.11 2.56 -24.94
N ASN A 216 -23.98 1.84 -24.23
CA ASN A 216 -23.89 0.38 -24.08
C ASN A 216 -22.52 -0.09 -23.57
N GLN A 217 -21.90 0.69 -22.69
CA GLN A 217 -20.69 0.29 -21.96
C GLN A 217 -19.43 0.11 -22.84
N LEU A 218 -19.39 0.79 -23.99
CA LEU A 218 -18.23 0.83 -24.88
C LEU A 218 -18.11 2.21 -25.56
N LEU A 219 -16.90 2.78 -25.60
CA LEU A 219 -16.61 3.98 -26.39
C LEU A 219 -15.74 3.62 -27.61
N SER A 220 -15.91 4.38 -28.70
CA SER A 220 -15.10 4.18 -29.92
C SER A 220 -13.64 4.57 -29.68
N GLU A 221 -12.73 3.98 -30.48
CA GLU A 221 -11.31 4.32 -30.45
C GLU A 221 -11.07 5.83 -30.56
N GLU A 222 -11.68 6.49 -31.56
CA GLU A 222 -11.51 7.92 -31.78
C GLU A 222 -11.93 8.74 -30.56
N MET A 223 -13.03 8.37 -29.92
CA MET A 223 -13.51 9.07 -28.72
C MET A 223 -12.53 8.91 -27.57
N VAL A 224 -12.05 7.69 -27.31
CA VAL A 224 -11.09 7.46 -26.23
C VAL A 224 -9.72 8.08 -26.53
N ALA A 225 -9.29 8.12 -27.79
CA ALA A 225 -8.08 8.83 -28.21
C ALA A 225 -8.19 10.34 -27.97
N CYS A 226 -9.33 10.97 -28.31
CA CYS A 226 -9.54 12.38 -27.99
C CYS A 226 -9.58 12.64 -26.47
N ILE A 227 -10.19 11.73 -25.69
CA ILE A 227 -10.16 11.78 -24.21
C ILE A 227 -8.72 11.69 -23.71
N ALA A 228 -7.89 10.79 -24.27
CA ALA A 228 -6.50 10.63 -23.86
C ALA A 228 -5.69 11.92 -24.04
N VAL A 229 -5.74 12.53 -25.24
CA VAL A 229 -5.03 13.78 -25.54
C VAL A 229 -5.42 14.91 -24.59
N GLU A 230 -6.73 15.07 -24.37
CA GLU A 230 -7.24 16.13 -23.51
C GLU A 230 -6.91 15.87 -22.04
N ALA A 231 -7.13 14.65 -21.54
CA ALA A 231 -6.83 14.27 -20.15
C ALA A 231 -5.34 14.38 -19.81
N ILE A 232 -4.44 13.97 -20.72
CA ILE A 232 -2.99 14.14 -20.53
C ILE A 232 -2.64 15.63 -20.39
N SER A 233 -3.25 16.49 -21.21
CA SER A 233 -3.02 17.93 -21.17
C SER A 233 -3.53 18.58 -19.87
N ILE A 234 -4.68 18.13 -19.37
CA ILE A 234 -5.22 18.59 -18.08
C ILE A 234 -4.30 18.16 -16.93
N LEU A 235 -3.86 16.90 -16.93
CA LEU A 235 -2.92 16.39 -15.92
C LEU A 235 -1.58 17.12 -16.00
N GLU A 236 -1.04 17.39 -17.19
CA GLU A 236 0.17 18.20 -17.36
C GLU A 236 0.03 19.57 -16.66
N GLN A 237 -1.10 20.26 -16.85
CA GLN A 237 -1.32 21.57 -16.25
C GLN A 237 -1.42 21.50 -14.72
N LEU A 238 -2.07 20.46 -14.20
CA LEU A 238 -2.09 20.16 -12.76
C LEU A 238 -0.66 19.91 -12.22
N HIS A 239 0.10 19.06 -12.91
CA HIS A 239 1.47 18.70 -12.55
C HIS A 239 2.41 19.91 -12.60
N ILE A 240 2.31 20.78 -13.60
CA ILE A 240 3.10 22.03 -13.71
C ILE A 240 2.84 22.97 -12.53
N ARG A 241 1.66 22.91 -11.89
CA ARG A 241 1.35 23.67 -10.67
C ARG A 241 1.81 22.97 -9.38
N GLY A 242 2.45 21.82 -9.49
CA GLY A 242 3.06 21.09 -8.38
C GLY A 242 2.13 20.11 -7.67
N PHE A 243 0.97 19.80 -8.26
CA PHE A 243 -0.02 18.89 -7.70
C PHE A 243 -0.18 17.63 -8.54
N VAL A 244 -0.48 16.52 -7.88
CA VAL A 244 -1.03 15.30 -8.49
C VAL A 244 -2.48 15.16 -8.02
N HIS A 245 -3.33 14.57 -8.86
CA HIS A 245 -4.75 14.37 -8.63
C HIS A 245 -5.01 13.25 -7.62
N GLY A 246 -4.40 12.08 -7.80
CA GLY A 246 -4.50 10.93 -6.89
C GLY A 246 -5.76 10.08 -7.00
N ASP A 247 -6.77 10.50 -7.78
CA ASP A 247 -7.99 9.71 -8.04
C ASP A 247 -8.50 9.84 -9.48
N VAL A 248 -7.63 9.57 -10.44
CA VAL A 248 -7.96 9.61 -11.88
C VAL A 248 -8.88 8.43 -12.24
N LYS A 249 -10.09 8.72 -12.72
CA LYS A 249 -11.13 7.73 -13.07
C LYS A 249 -12.22 8.37 -13.96
N PRO A 250 -13.06 7.57 -14.66
CA PRO A 250 -14.12 8.10 -15.52
C PRO A 250 -15.09 9.08 -14.84
N GLU A 251 -15.42 8.85 -13.57
CA GLU A 251 -16.38 9.65 -12.80
C GLU A 251 -15.87 11.09 -12.53
N ASN A 252 -14.55 11.28 -12.51
CA ASN A 252 -13.93 12.57 -12.21
C ASN A 252 -13.59 13.38 -13.47
N PHE A 253 -13.85 12.84 -14.67
CA PHE A 253 -13.77 13.59 -15.91
C PHE A 253 -15.17 13.90 -16.42
N LEU A 254 -15.50 15.19 -16.51
CA LEU A 254 -16.82 15.68 -16.92
C LEU A 254 -16.73 16.46 -18.23
N LEU A 255 -17.78 16.39 -19.03
CA LEU A 255 -17.96 17.24 -20.20
C LEU A 255 -18.55 18.60 -19.81
N GLY A 256 -18.45 19.59 -20.70
CA GLY A 256 -19.20 20.82 -20.54
C GLY A 256 -20.71 20.60 -20.66
N ILE A 257 -21.48 21.62 -20.28
CA ILE A 257 -22.95 21.56 -20.34
C ILE A 257 -23.40 21.35 -21.80
N PRO A 258 -24.27 20.36 -22.09
CA PRO A 258 -24.82 20.12 -23.42
C PRO A 258 -25.48 21.38 -24.02
N GLY A 259 -25.33 21.59 -25.32
CA GLY A 259 -25.90 22.75 -26.02
C GLY A 259 -25.11 24.06 -25.82
N THR A 260 -23.98 24.02 -25.12
CA THR A 260 -23.05 25.16 -24.99
C THR A 260 -21.84 25.01 -25.91
N SER A 261 -21.13 26.09 -26.18
CA SER A 261 -19.86 26.06 -26.96
C SER A 261 -18.75 25.22 -26.31
N ASN A 262 -18.93 24.84 -25.04
CA ASN A 262 -18.00 24.00 -24.28
C ASN A 262 -18.50 22.56 -24.08
N GLU A 263 -19.61 22.13 -24.68
CA GLU A 263 -20.17 20.78 -24.47
C GLU A 263 -19.16 19.64 -24.74
N LYS A 264 -18.24 19.85 -25.70
CA LYS A 264 -17.19 18.89 -26.06
C LYS A 264 -15.89 19.07 -25.28
N LYS A 265 -15.81 20.04 -24.36
CA LYS A 265 -14.60 20.26 -23.54
C LYS A 265 -14.61 19.33 -22.33
N LEU A 266 -13.45 18.76 -22.01
CA LEU A 266 -13.26 17.91 -20.85
C LEU A 266 -12.78 18.74 -19.64
N TYR A 267 -13.22 18.33 -18.46
CA TYR A 267 -12.86 18.92 -17.17
C TYR A 267 -12.51 17.81 -16.18
N LEU A 268 -11.48 18.03 -15.37
CA LEU A 268 -11.13 17.19 -14.23
C LEU A 268 -11.67 17.83 -12.94
N VAL A 269 -12.38 17.04 -12.14
CA VAL A 269 -13.02 17.47 -10.89
C VAL A 269 -12.60 16.60 -9.72
N ASP A 270 -12.99 17.02 -8.51
CA ASP A 270 -12.76 16.31 -7.24
C ASP A 270 -11.28 16.23 -6.84
N LEU A 271 -10.77 17.34 -6.31
CA LEU A 271 -9.39 17.48 -5.86
C LEU A 271 -9.21 17.11 -4.38
N GLY A 272 -10.17 16.38 -3.79
CA GLY A 272 -10.15 15.96 -2.39
C GLY A 272 -9.00 15.04 -2.02
N LEU A 273 -8.45 14.29 -2.99
CA LEU A 273 -7.27 13.43 -2.81
C LEU A 273 -5.97 14.02 -3.38
N ALA A 274 -6.04 15.23 -3.93
CA ALA A 274 -4.88 15.86 -4.54
C ALA A 274 -3.76 16.06 -3.51
N SER A 275 -2.52 15.94 -3.95
CA SER A 275 -1.33 16.14 -3.10
C SER A 275 -0.21 16.83 -3.84
N ARG A 276 0.71 17.46 -3.12
CA ARG A 276 1.90 18.06 -3.72
C ARG A 276 2.91 16.97 -4.08
N TRP A 277 3.42 17.00 -5.31
CA TRP A 277 4.56 16.15 -5.72
C TRP A 277 5.89 16.91 -5.67
N ARG A 278 5.85 18.25 -5.56
CA ARG A 278 7.01 19.09 -5.30
C ARG A 278 6.73 20.14 -4.25
N ASP A 279 7.78 20.53 -3.54
CA ASP A 279 7.76 21.61 -2.58
C ASP A 279 7.47 22.95 -3.27
N GLY A 280 6.57 23.73 -2.68
CA GLY A 280 6.11 25.00 -3.27
C GLY A 280 7.18 26.09 -3.25
N SER A 281 8.09 26.06 -2.28
CA SER A 281 9.14 27.08 -2.12
C SER A 281 10.41 26.78 -2.90
N SER A 282 10.89 25.54 -2.83
CA SER A 282 12.16 25.13 -3.43
C SER A 282 12.02 24.49 -4.81
N GLY A 283 10.79 24.14 -5.22
CA GLY A 283 10.52 23.42 -6.47
C GLY A 283 11.04 21.98 -6.48
N ARG A 284 11.69 21.52 -5.41
CA ARG A 284 12.26 20.18 -5.28
C ARG A 284 11.16 19.13 -5.19
N HIS A 285 11.40 17.97 -5.79
CA HIS A 285 10.50 16.82 -5.66
C HIS A 285 10.34 16.45 -4.18
N VAL A 286 9.13 16.03 -3.78
CA VAL A 286 8.90 15.54 -2.41
C VAL A 286 9.71 14.27 -2.15
N ASP A 287 10.12 14.09 -0.91
CA ASP A 287 10.85 12.90 -0.50
C ASP A 287 10.02 11.62 -0.69
N TYR A 288 10.68 10.55 -1.12
CA TYR A 288 10.07 9.25 -1.23
C TYR A 288 9.82 8.65 0.16
N ASP A 289 8.58 8.19 0.37
CA ASP A 289 8.21 7.38 1.53
C ASP A 289 7.22 6.27 1.16
N GLN A 290 7.17 5.22 1.99
CA GLN A 290 6.22 4.12 1.86
C GLN A 290 5.49 3.86 3.18
N LYS A 291 4.16 3.84 3.12
CA LYS A 291 3.24 3.53 4.21
C LYS A 291 2.27 2.43 3.76
N PRO A 292 2.65 1.14 3.90
CA PRO A 292 1.87 0.02 3.34
C PRO A 292 0.41 -0.10 3.79
N ASP A 293 0.03 0.56 4.90
CA ASP A 293 -1.35 0.59 5.41
C ASP A 293 -2.20 1.76 4.89
N VAL A 294 -1.59 2.67 4.12
CA VAL A 294 -2.26 3.87 3.57
C VAL A 294 -2.48 3.66 2.08
N PHE A 295 -3.73 3.41 1.71
CA PHE A 295 -4.19 3.42 0.32
C PHE A 295 -5.05 4.66 0.07
N ARG A 296 -4.92 5.25 -1.12
CA ARG A 296 -5.74 6.38 -1.59
C ARG A 296 -6.18 6.14 -3.03
N GLY A 297 -7.35 6.70 -3.37
CA GLY A 297 -7.93 6.60 -4.71
C GLY A 297 -8.82 5.38 -4.92
N THR A 298 -9.25 5.17 -6.16
CA THR A 298 -10.18 4.10 -6.52
C THR A 298 -9.42 2.83 -6.91
N VAL A 299 -9.57 1.73 -6.16
CA VAL A 299 -8.85 0.44 -6.33
C VAL A 299 -8.73 -0.02 -7.79
N ARG A 300 -9.81 0.12 -8.56
CA ARG A 300 -9.88 -0.29 -9.97
C ARG A 300 -8.85 0.46 -10.84
N TYR A 301 -8.69 1.75 -10.65
CA TYR A 301 -7.89 2.64 -11.49
C TYR A 301 -6.56 3.06 -10.88
N ALA A 302 -6.39 2.99 -9.55
CA ALA A 302 -5.18 3.44 -8.87
C ALA A 302 -3.91 2.69 -9.32
N SER A 303 -2.78 3.39 -9.43
CA SER A 303 -1.48 2.79 -9.78
C SER A 303 -1.05 1.66 -8.82
N VAL A 304 -0.12 0.81 -9.25
CA VAL A 304 0.47 -0.20 -8.33
C VAL A 304 1.20 0.46 -7.16
N HIS A 305 1.77 1.64 -7.34
CA HIS A 305 2.50 2.33 -6.27
C HIS A 305 1.54 2.88 -5.21
N ALA A 306 0.35 3.34 -5.60
CA ALA A 306 -0.71 3.70 -4.66
C ALA A 306 -1.17 2.48 -3.84
N HIS A 307 -1.30 1.30 -4.45
CA HIS A 307 -1.58 0.04 -3.74
C HIS A 307 -0.48 -0.35 -2.74
N LEU A 308 0.78 -0.07 -3.08
CA LEU A 308 1.93 -0.29 -2.20
C LEU A 308 2.09 0.80 -1.12
N GLY A 309 1.20 1.79 -1.08
CA GLY A 309 1.25 2.90 -0.13
C GLY A 309 2.47 3.81 -0.30
N ARG A 310 3.02 3.87 -1.51
CA ARG A 310 4.11 4.79 -1.83
C ARG A 310 3.60 6.23 -1.93
N THR A 311 4.50 7.17 -1.69
CA THR A 311 4.25 8.58 -1.97
C THR A 311 3.86 8.72 -3.45
N GLY A 312 2.73 9.40 -3.71
CA GLY A 312 2.22 9.58 -5.07
C GLY A 312 2.99 10.65 -5.82
N SER A 313 3.28 10.41 -7.09
CA SER A 313 3.88 11.36 -8.02
C SER A 313 3.19 11.32 -9.39
N ARG A 314 3.71 12.09 -10.35
CA ARG A 314 3.09 12.31 -11.67
C ARG A 314 2.88 11.02 -12.46
N ARG A 315 3.75 10.03 -12.26
CA ARG A 315 3.61 8.71 -12.90
C ARG A 315 2.32 7.99 -12.48
N ASP A 316 1.85 8.23 -11.26
CA ASP A 316 0.68 7.55 -10.70
C ASP A 316 -0.62 8.01 -11.35
N ASP A 317 -0.75 9.31 -11.63
CA ASP A 317 -1.91 9.85 -12.35
C ASP A 317 -1.94 9.35 -13.80
N LEU A 318 -0.79 9.30 -14.47
CA LEU A 318 -0.69 8.82 -15.86
C LEU A 318 -0.94 7.31 -15.98
N GLU A 319 -0.44 6.51 -15.04
CA GLU A 319 -0.77 5.07 -14.97
C GLU A 319 -2.27 4.85 -14.70
N SER A 320 -2.85 5.64 -13.80
CA SER A 320 -4.28 5.57 -13.50
C SER A 320 -5.13 5.99 -14.71
N LEU A 321 -4.65 6.97 -15.49
CA LEU A 321 -5.27 7.35 -16.76
C LEU A 321 -5.19 6.21 -17.78
N ALA A 322 -4.06 5.52 -17.92
CA ALA A 322 -3.94 4.38 -18.83
C ALA A 322 -4.98 3.28 -18.52
N TYR A 323 -5.13 2.91 -17.24
CA TYR A 323 -6.17 1.97 -16.82
C TYR A 323 -7.59 2.49 -17.07
N THR A 324 -7.82 3.79 -16.91
CA THR A 324 -9.09 4.45 -17.20
C THR A 324 -9.46 4.38 -18.69
N LEU A 325 -8.51 4.70 -19.58
CA LEU A 325 -8.72 4.67 -21.03
C LEU A 325 -9.01 3.24 -21.53
N ILE A 326 -8.23 2.25 -21.05
CA ILE A 326 -8.44 0.84 -21.40
C ILE A 326 -9.80 0.35 -20.90
N PHE A 327 -10.22 0.79 -19.71
CA PHE A 327 -11.56 0.49 -19.21
C PHE A 327 -12.66 1.08 -20.11
N LEU A 328 -12.54 2.33 -20.54
CA LEU A 328 -13.53 2.96 -21.42
C LEU A 328 -13.65 2.24 -22.79
N LEU A 329 -12.55 1.67 -23.29
CA LEU A 329 -12.53 0.87 -24.53
C LEU A 329 -13.10 -0.53 -24.35
N ARG A 330 -12.73 -1.23 -23.26
CA ARG A 330 -12.99 -2.67 -23.09
C ARG A 330 -14.18 -2.99 -22.20
N GLY A 331 -14.66 -1.99 -21.46
CA GLY A 331 -15.68 -2.10 -20.42
C GLY A 331 -15.28 -2.86 -19.15
N LYS A 332 -14.14 -3.56 -19.14
CA LYS A 332 -13.63 -4.30 -17.98
C LYS A 332 -12.11 -4.35 -17.92
N LEU A 333 -11.60 -4.51 -16.70
CA LEU A 333 -10.20 -4.74 -16.36
C LEU A 333 -10.03 -6.11 -15.68
N PRO A 334 -8.90 -6.82 -15.87
CA PRO A 334 -8.69 -8.19 -15.37
C PRO A 334 -8.70 -8.36 -13.85
N TRP A 335 -8.65 -7.26 -13.09
CA TRP A 335 -8.62 -7.24 -11.62
C TRP A 335 -9.94 -6.76 -11.00
N GLN A 336 -11.05 -6.82 -11.74
CA GLN A 336 -12.39 -6.63 -11.17
C GLN A 336 -12.90 -7.93 -10.54
N GLY A 337 -13.82 -7.82 -9.56
CA GLY A 337 -14.46 -8.97 -8.90
C GLY A 337 -13.85 -9.42 -7.57
N TYR A 338 -12.66 -8.91 -7.20
CA TYR A 338 -12.09 -9.20 -5.88
C TYR A 338 -12.87 -8.52 -4.75
N ASN A 339 -13.16 -9.27 -3.68
CA ASN A 339 -13.92 -8.86 -2.50
C ASN A 339 -13.17 -9.19 -1.20
N GLY A 340 -13.61 -8.63 -0.07
CA GLY A 340 -13.04 -8.87 1.26
C GLY A 340 -11.84 -7.98 1.62
N GLU A 341 -11.29 -8.17 2.82
CA GLU A 341 -10.23 -7.31 3.40
C GLU A 341 -8.93 -7.32 2.58
N ASN A 342 -8.60 -8.44 1.94
CA ASN A 342 -7.39 -8.61 1.12
C ASN A 342 -7.56 -8.14 -0.34
N LYS A 343 -8.68 -7.50 -0.69
CA LYS A 343 -8.97 -7.04 -2.05
C LYS A 343 -7.85 -6.17 -2.63
N GLY A 344 -7.33 -5.20 -1.87
CA GLY A 344 -6.27 -4.30 -2.34
C GLY A 344 -5.00 -5.06 -2.73
N PHE A 345 -4.58 -6.02 -1.89
CA PHE A 345 -3.44 -6.89 -2.15
C PHE A 345 -3.63 -7.73 -3.43
N LEU A 346 -4.78 -8.38 -3.58
CA LEU A 346 -5.07 -9.23 -4.75
C LEU A 346 -5.12 -8.42 -6.04
N VAL A 347 -5.73 -7.23 -6.01
CA VAL A 347 -5.77 -6.31 -7.14
C VAL A 347 -4.36 -5.85 -7.51
N CYS A 348 -3.54 -5.45 -6.53
CA CYS A 348 -2.16 -5.05 -6.76
C CYS A 348 -1.34 -6.19 -7.40
N LYS A 349 -1.43 -7.40 -6.84
CA LYS A 349 -0.77 -8.60 -7.35
C LYS A 349 -1.17 -8.87 -8.80
N LYS A 350 -2.47 -8.79 -9.12
CA LYS A 350 -2.99 -9.01 -10.48
C LYS A 350 -2.53 -7.92 -11.45
N LYS A 351 -2.51 -6.64 -11.03
CA LYS A 351 -1.97 -5.52 -11.84
C LYS A 351 -0.50 -5.73 -12.18
N MET A 352 0.31 -6.05 -11.17
CA MET A 352 1.74 -6.29 -11.38
C MET A 352 1.99 -7.49 -12.30
N ALA A 353 1.16 -8.53 -12.23
CA ALA A 353 1.24 -9.73 -13.07
C ALA A 353 0.69 -9.58 -14.49
N THR A 354 0.05 -8.46 -14.82
CA THR A 354 -0.55 -8.25 -16.15
C THR A 354 0.36 -7.33 -16.97
N SER A 355 0.92 -7.82 -18.07
CA SER A 355 1.69 -6.98 -18.99
C SER A 355 0.80 -6.03 -19.77
N ALA A 356 1.41 -4.99 -20.36
CA ALA A 356 0.71 -4.12 -21.28
C ALA A 356 0.16 -4.88 -22.49
N GLU A 357 0.93 -5.80 -23.06
CA GLU A 357 0.49 -6.70 -24.14
C GLU A 357 -0.75 -7.53 -23.73
N THR A 358 -0.75 -8.15 -22.56
CA THR A 358 -1.91 -8.95 -22.09
C THR A 358 -3.13 -8.05 -21.82
N LEU A 359 -2.92 -6.87 -21.25
CA LEU A 359 -4.01 -5.94 -20.95
C LEU A 359 -4.60 -5.32 -22.23
N CYS A 360 -3.75 -5.00 -23.21
CA CYS A 360 -4.07 -4.29 -24.43
C CYS A 360 -4.19 -5.19 -25.66
N GLY A 361 -4.21 -6.53 -25.52
CA GLY A 361 -4.18 -7.45 -26.67
C GLY A 361 -5.32 -7.31 -27.69
N LEU A 362 -6.38 -6.55 -27.36
CA LEU A 362 -7.48 -6.18 -28.28
C LEU A 362 -7.65 -4.66 -28.42
N CYS A 363 -6.71 -3.88 -27.91
CA CYS A 363 -6.71 -2.42 -27.97
C CYS A 363 -5.84 -1.94 -29.13
N PRO A 364 -6.13 -0.74 -29.68
CA PRO A 364 -5.26 -0.11 -30.66
C PRO A 364 -3.84 0.13 -30.11
N PRO A 365 -2.79 0.09 -30.96
CA PRO A 365 -1.40 0.19 -30.52
C PRO A 365 -1.04 1.38 -29.62
N PRO A 366 -1.59 2.60 -29.82
CA PRO A 366 -1.28 3.74 -28.95
C PRO A 366 -1.57 3.50 -27.46
N PHE A 367 -2.60 2.74 -27.12
CA PHE A 367 -2.97 2.46 -25.72
C PHE A 367 -1.97 1.51 -25.04
N GLN A 368 -1.46 0.53 -25.78
CA GLN A 368 -0.39 -0.34 -25.28
C GLN A 368 0.89 0.46 -25.07
N GLN A 369 1.30 1.26 -26.07
CA GLN A 369 2.52 2.07 -25.99
C GLN A 369 2.45 3.09 -24.83
N PHE A 370 1.30 3.75 -24.66
CA PHE A 370 1.08 4.67 -23.54
C PHE A 370 1.24 3.97 -22.20
N LEU A 371 0.61 2.81 -22.02
CA LEU A 371 0.71 2.01 -20.80
C LEU A 371 2.14 1.53 -20.53
N GLU A 372 2.86 1.07 -21.55
CA GLU A 372 4.27 0.66 -21.43
C GLU A 372 5.16 1.82 -21.00
N MET A 373 4.96 3.01 -21.56
CA MET A 373 5.73 4.19 -21.17
C MET A 373 5.48 4.58 -19.71
N VAL A 374 4.22 4.75 -19.29
CA VAL A 374 3.90 5.27 -17.96
C VAL A 374 4.22 4.27 -16.84
N THR A 375 4.14 2.96 -17.13
CA THR A 375 4.43 1.93 -16.13
C THR A 375 5.92 1.77 -15.81
N ASN A 376 6.80 2.30 -16.68
CA ASN A 376 8.25 2.24 -16.52
C ASN A 376 8.87 3.55 -15.98
N MET A 377 8.07 4.59 -15.73
CA MET A 377 8.56 5.89 -15.23
C MET A 377 9.09 5.79 -13.78
N LYS A 378 10.21 6.46 -13.51
CA LYS A 378 10.76 6.60 -12.14
C LYS A 378 9.93 7.56 -11.30
N PHE A 379 10.10 7.52 -9.98
CA PHE A 379 9.30 8.32 -9.05
C PHE A 379 9.38 9.82 -9.31
N ASP A 380 10.59 10.32 -9.59
CA ASP A 380 10.92 11.73 -9.80
C ASP A 380 11.09 12.10 -11.28
N GLU A 381 10.82 11.18 -12.21
CA GLU A 381 10.92 11.43 -13.64
C GLU A 381 9.96 12.54 -14.08
N GLU A 382 10.43 13.40 -14.99
CA GLU A 382 9.59 14.39 -15.67
C GLU A 382 8.92 13.72 -16.87
N PRO A 383 7.57 13.59 -16.91
CA PRO A 383 6.92 12.96 -18.05
C PRO A 383 7.05 13.80 -19.32
N ASN A 384 7.39 13.16 -20.44
CA ASN A 384 7.34 13.80 -21.75
C ASN A 384 5.89 13.81 -22.28
N TYR A 385 5.07 14.74 -21.78
CA TYR A 385 3.64 14.83 -22.12
C TYR A 385 3.40 14.95 -23.64
N LEU A 386 4.24 15.70 -24.37
CA LEU A 386 4.13 15.83 -25.82
C LEU A 386 4.27 14.49 -26.54
N LYS A 387 5.25 13.67 -26.15
CA LYS A 387 5.42 12.33 -26.70
C LYS A 387 4.25 11.41 -26.36
N LEU A 388 3.68 11.52 -25.15
CA LEU A 388 2.51 10.72 -24.75
C LEU A 388 1.26 11.12 -25.55
N ILE A 389 1.08 12.42 -25.82
CA ILE A 389 -0.02 12.95 -26.65
C ILE A 389 0.12 12.47 -28.10
N SER A 390 1.34 12.55 -28.68
CA SER A 390 1.57 12.22 -30.09
C SER A 390 1.31 10.76 -30.43
N LEU A 391 1.26 9.86 -29.43
CA LEU A 391 0.86 8.46 -29.65
C LEU A 391 -0.53 8.35 -30.29
N PHE A 392 -1.43 9.30 -29.99
CA PHE A 392 -2.83 9.24 -30.38
C PHE A 392 -3.17 10.04 -31.64
N ASP A 393 -2.19 10.73 -32.26
CA ASP A 393 -2.43 11.63 -33.40
C ASP A 393 -3.12 10.91 -34.57
N ASN A 394 -2.72 9.67 -34.86
CA ASN A 394 -3.28 8.87 -35.95
C ASN A 394 -4.65 8.25 -35.62
N SER A 395 -5.07 8.23 -34.36
CA SER A 395 -6.37 7.70 -33.92
C SER A 395 -7.45 8.78 -33.85
N ILE A 396 -7.14 10.03 -34.19
CA ILE A 396 -8.06 11.18 -34.09
C ILE A 396 -8.40 11.70 -35.49
N GLY A 397 -9.70 11.96 -35.76
CA GLY A 397 -10.13 12.50 -37.05
C GLY A 397 -9.47 13.84 -37.40
N ALA A 398 -9.12 14.01 -38.68
CA ALA A 398 -8.42 15.21 -39.16
C ALA A 398 -9.24 16.50 -39.00
N ILE A 399 -10.58 16.40 -39.07
CA ILE A 399 -11.48 17.55 -39.00
C ILE A 399 -11.88 17.82 -37.55
N ALA A 400 -11.29 18.87 -36.95
CA ALA A 400 -11.45 19.18 -35.53
C ALA A 400 -12.91 19.41 -35.06
N SER A 401 -13.76 19.99 -35.90
CA SER A 401 -15.17 20.26 -35.58
C SER A 401 -16.02 18.99 -35.45
N LEU A 402 -15.64 17.93 -36.16
CA LEU A 402 -16.35 16.64 -36.16
C LEU A 402 -15.93 15.73 -34.99
N ARG A 403 -14.82 16.04 -34.32
CA ARG A 403 -14.33 15.23 -33.20
C ARG A 403 -15.38 15.14 -32.09
N PRO A 404 -15.48 13.98 -31.41
CA PRO A 404 -16.41 13.79 -30.30
C PRO A 404 -16.03 14.61 -29.07
N ILE A 405 -14.73 14.87 -28.89
CA ILE A 405 -14.17 15.68 -27.81
C ILE A 405 -13.25 16.75 -28.42
N ARG A 406 -13.27 17.94 -27.84
CA ARG A 406 -12.46 19.07 -28.28
C ARG A 406 -11.03 18.91 -27.76
N THR A 407 -10.05 18.91 -28.68
CA THR A 407 -8.61 18.73 -28.37
C THR A 407 -7.73 19.92 -28.77
N ASP A 408 -8.33 21.05 -29.18
CA ASP A 408 -7.58 22.23 -29.62
C ASP A 408 -6.82 22.92 -28.48
N GLY A 409 -7.33 22.82 -27.25
CA GLY A 409 -6.65 23.37 -26.07
C GLY A 409 -5.39 22.59 -25.71
N ALA A 410 -5.35 21.27 -25.92
CA ALA A 410 -4.14 20.46 -25.81
C ALA A 410 -3.00 20.97 -26.72
N ALA A 411 -3.32 21.29 -27.98
CA ALA A 411 -2.34 21.83 -28.93
C ALA A 411 -1.79 23.22 -28.50
N LYS A 412 -2.64 24.07 -27.92
CA LYS A 412 -2.26 25.41 -27.42
C LYS A 412 -1.39 25.34 -26.16
N VAL A 413 -1.60 24.33 -25.31
CA VAL A 413 -0.75 24.06 -24.14
C VAL A 413 0.66 23.66 -24.57
N GLY A 414 0.78 22.80 -25.59
CA GLY A 414 2.08 22.35 -26.11
C GLY A 414 2.90 23.43 -26.83
N GLN A 415 2.26 24.39 -27.51
CA GLN A 415 2.94 25.43 -28.30
C GLN A 415 3.64 26.54 -27.49
N LYS A 416 3.37 26.67 -26.18
CA LYS A 416 4.11 27.62 -25.31
C LYS A 416 5.56 27.20 -25.05
N ARG A 417 6.01 26.08 -25.60
CA ARG A 417 7.41 25.64 -25.66
C ARG A 417 7.82 25.55 -27.13
N GLY A 418 8.96 26.14 -27.47
CA GLY A 418 9.49 26.11 -28.84
C GLY A 418 9.52 24.67 -29.38
N ARG A 419 9.07 24.48 -30.62
CA ARG A 419 9.16 23.22 -31.35
C ARG A 419 10.64 22.82 -31.45
N VAL A 420 11.08 21.93 -30.57
CA VAL A 420 12.26 21.11 -30.86
C VAL A 420 11.73 19.91 -31.67
N PRO A 421 12.24 19.64 -32.87
CA PRO A 421 11.85 18.46 -33.63
C PRO A 421 12.03 17.22 -32.76
N VAL A 422 10.98 16.42 -32.64
CA VAL A 422 11.08 15.09 -32.02
C VAL A 422 11.86 14.24 -33.02
N GLU A 423 13.17 14.11 -32.81
CA GLU A 423 13.90 12.99 -33.39
C GLU A 423 13.32 11.72 -32.76
N LEU A 424 12.58 10.96 -33.55
CA LEU A 424 12.26 9.58 -33.25
C LEU A 424 13.62 8.87 -33.19
N VAL A 425 14.17 8.70 -31.98
CA VAL A 425 15.29 7.79 -31.78
C VAL A 425 14.75 6.40 -32.05
N ASP A 426 14.90 5.97 -33.29
CA ASP A 426 14.82 4.57 -33.68
C ASP A 426 15.93 3.83 -32.91
N GLY A 427 15.55 2.79 -32.18
CA GLY A 427 16.52 1.84 -31.64
C GLY A 427 16.63 1.74 -30.12
N GLU A 428 15.52 1.49 -29.43
CA GLU A 428 15.48 0.40 -28.44
C GLU A 428 14.04 -0.12 -28.45
N GLN A 429 13.80 -1.33 -28.97
CA GLN A 429 12.53 -1.98 -28.72
C GLN A 429 12.35 -2.07 -27.20
N PRO A 430 11.27 -1.49 -26.62
CA PRO A 430 11.00 -1.67 -25.20
C PRO A 430 10.82 -3.16 -24.95
N LYS A 431 11.81 -3.76 -24.27
CA LYS A 431 11.81 -5.18 -23.96
C LYS A 431 10.51 -5.52 -23.23
N LYS A 432 9.90 -6.65 -23.58
CA LYS A 432 8.75 -7.27 -22.90
C LYS A 432 8.96 -7.24 -21.38
N LYS A 433 8.36 -6.28 -20.69
CA LYS A 433 8.51 -6.10 -19.24
C LYS A 433 7.13 -6.13 -18.60
N VAL A 434 6.75 -7.30 -18.11
CA VAL A 434 5.75 -7.38 -17.04
C VAL A 434 6.45 -6.87 -15.79
N ARG A 435 5.82 -5.98 -14.99
CA ARG A 435 6.38 -5.55 -13.70
C ARG A 435 6.67 -6.77 -12.82
N LEU A 436 5.72 -7.69 -12.74
CA LEU A 436 5.93 -9.01 -12.19
C LEU A 436 6.41 -9.94 -13.31
N GLY A 437 7.73 -10.03 -13.54
CA GLY A 437 8.29 -11.08 -14.38
C GLY A 437 7.95 -12.50 -13.88
N SER A 438 8.42 -13.53 -14.57
CA SER A 438 8.24 -14.93 -14.14
C SER A 438 8.65 -15.09 -12.67
N PRO A 439 7.78 -15.63 -11.78
CA PRO A 439 8.11 -15.83 -10.38
C PRO A 439 9.46 -16.50 -10.19
N ALA A 440 10.42 -15.79 -9.60
CA ALA A 440 11.67 -16.35 -9.14
C ALA A 440 11.77 -16.12 -7.63
N THR A 441 12.04 -17.21 -6.92
CA THR A 441 12.49 -17.16 -5.54
C THR A 441 14.01 -17.26 -5.54
N GLN A 442 14.67 -16.36 -4.82
CA GLN A 442 16.12 -16.29 -4.75
C GLN A 442 16.56 -16.01 -3.32
N TRP A 443 17.80 -16.33 -3.04
CA TRP A 443 18.50 -15.85 -1.86
C TRP A 443 18.74 -14.35 -2.00
N ILE A 444 18.36 -13.60 -0.98
CA ILE A 444 18.67 -12.18 -0.81
C ILE A 444 19.68 -12.11 0.32
N SER A 445 20.91 -11.72 -0.02
CA SER A 445 22.01 -11.60 0.95
C SER A 445 22.40 -10.13 1.07
N VAL A 446 22.52 -9.68 2.31
CA VAL A 446 22.95 -8.32 2.66
C VAL A 446 24.32 -8.42 3.31
N TYR A 447 25.28 -7.66 2.80
CA TYR A 447 26.65 -7.62 3.29
C TYR A 447 26.96 -6.25 3.86
N ASN A 448 27.61 -6.21 5.02
CA ASN A 448 28.08 -4.96 5.63
C ASN A 448 29.59 -5.01 5.81
N THR A 449 30.25 -3.87 5.65
CA THR A 449 31.67 -3.73 6.02
C THR A 449 31.82 -3.87 7.52
N ARG A 450 32.78 -4.69 7.97
CA ARG A 450 33.15 -4.84 9.38
C ARG A 450 34.67 -4.92 9.53
N SER A 451 35.15 -4.76 10.77
CA SER A 451 36.50 -5.18 11.12
C SER A 451 36.67 -6.67 10.83
N SER A 452 37.88 -7.08 10.44
CA SER A 452 38.18 -8.47 10.15
C SER A 452 37.72 -9.37 11.30
N MET A 453 36.88 -10.35 10.98
CA MET A 453 36.30 -11.30 11.94
C MET A 453 36.12 -12.68 11.31
N LYS A 454 36.08 -13.72 12.16
CA LYS A 454 35.72 -15.08 11.75
C LYS A 454 34.21 -15.16 11.55
N GLN A 455 33.78 -15.52 10.35
CA GLN A 455 32.38 -15.82 10.02
C GLN A 455 32.32 -17.21 9.39
N ARG A 456 31.31 -18.00 9.75
CA ARG A 456 31.04 -19.33 9.21
C ARG A 456 29.59 -19.39 8.75
N TYR A 457 29.33 -20.09 7.67
CA TYR A 457 27.98 -20.37 7.21
C TYR A 457 27.80 -21.85 6.91
N HIS A 458 26.58 -22.33 7.11
CA HIS A 458 26.09 -23.62 6.66
C HIS A 458 24.76 -23.41 5.94
N TYR A 459 24.50 -24.15 4.87
CA TYR A 459 23.27 -24.07 4.09
C TYR A 459 22.87 -25.47 3.63
N ASN A 460 21.62 -25.64 3.20
CA ASN A 460 21.03 -26.96 2.92
C ASN A 460 21.13 -27.90 4.13
N VAL A 461 21.02 -27.35 5.33
CA VAL A 461 21.09 -28.11 6.58
C VAL A 461 19.72 -28.70 6.88
N MET A 462 19.67 -30.02 7.05
CA MET A 462 18.47 -30.73 7.51
C MET A 462 18.29 -30.59 9.02
N ASP A 463 17.05 -30.73 9.49
CA ASP A 463 16.68 -30.71 10.91
C ASP A 463 17.61 -31.57 11.80
N SER A 464 17.97 -32.78 11.34
CA SER A 464 18.79 -33.73 12.11
C SER A 464 20.25 -33.33 12.28
N ARG A 465 20.73 -32.34 11.53
CA ARG A 465 22.14 -31.88 11.57
C ARG A 465 22.28 -30.47 12.12
N LEU A 466 21.17 -29.80 12.40
CA LEU A 466 21.16 -28.41 12.83
C LEU A 466 21.98 -28.20 14.12
N ASP A 467 21.71 -29.03 15.12
CA ASP A 467 22.34 -28.95 16.44
C ASP A 467 23.86 -29.16 16.34
N GLN A 468 24.30 -30.15 15.56
CA GLN A 468 25.71 -30.43 15.31
C GLN A 468 26.47 -29.22 14.73
N HIS A 469 25.85 -28.48 13.83
CA HIS A 469 26.47 -27.29 13.22
C HIS A 469 26.54 -26.11 14.20
N ILE A 470 25.51 -25.91 15.01
CA ILE A 470 25.46 -24.83 16.01
C ILE A 470 26.47 -25.11 17.13
N ASP A 471 26.50 -26.34 17.65
CA ASP A 471 27.39 -26.72 18.75
C ASP A 471 28.86 -26.61 18.35
N LYS A 472 29.22 -27.09 17.15
CA LYS A 472 30.57 -26.91 16.60
C LYS A 472 30.93 -25.44 16.42
N GLY A 473 29.97 -24.60 16.01
CA GLY A 473 30.18 -23.15 15.93
C GLY A 473 30.48 -22.51 17.28
N LYS A 474 29.75 -22.94 18.32
CA LYS A 474 29.91 -22.48 19.70
C LYS A 474 31.26 -22.90 20.30
N GLU A 475 31.71 -24.13 20.06
CA GLU A 475 33.06 -24.60 20.42
C GLU A 475 34.16 -23.74 19.78
N ASP A 476 33.90 -23.26 18.56
CA ASP A 476 34.78 -22.37 17.79
C ASP A 476 34.71 -20.88 18.21
N GLY A 477 33.94 -20.55 19.26
CA GLY A 477 33.74 -19.18 19.75
C GLY A 477 32.84 -18.33 18.85
N LEU A 478 31.99 -18.94 18.02
CA LEU A 478 31.07 -18.25 17.12
C LEU A 478 29.64 -18.30 17.68
N TYR A 479 28.89 -17.23 17.46
CA TYR A 479 27.47 -17.18 17.78
C TYR A 479 26.62 -17.06 16.52
N VAL A 480 25.43 -17.67 16.53
CA VAL A 480 24.48 -17.56 15.43
C VAL A 480 23.99 -16.11 15.31
N SER A 481 24.28 -15.48 14.18
CA SER A 481 23.92 -14.09 13.92
C SER A 481 22.75 -13.93 12.97
N CYS A 482 22.56 -14.88 12.06
CA CYS A 482 21.45 -14.90 11.13
C CYS A 482 21.05 -16.34 10.77
N VAL A 483 19.75 -16.57 10.65
CA VAL A 483 19.18 -17.85 10.23
C VAL A 483 18.16 -17.55 9.13
N ALA A 484 18.14 -18.38 8.11
CA ALA A 484 17.12 -18.39 7.07
C ALA A 484 16.77 -19.82 6.69
N SER A 485 15.76 -19.96 5.86
CA SER A 485 15.28 -21.24 5.36
C SER A 485 14.98 -21.11 3.87
N SER A 486 15.18 -22.19 3.13
CA SER A 486 14.67 -22.36 1.77
C SER A 486 13.95 -23.71 1.73
N ALA A 487 12.65 -23.68 1.43
CA ALA A 487 11.75 -24.82 1.63
C ALA A 487 11.84 -25.36 3.08
N ASN A 488 12.37 -26.58 3.25
CA ASN A 488 12.53 -27.26 4.54
C ASN A 488 14.00 -27.41 4.95
N MET A 489 14.90 -26.61 4.37
CA MET A 489 16.33 -26.63 4.64
C MET A 489 16.78 -25.33 5.27
N TRP A 490 17.68 -25.42 6.25
CA TRP A 490 18.19 -24.26 6.98
C TRP A 490 19.46 -23.70 6.35
N ALA A 491 19.62 -22.39 6.48
CA ALA A 491 20.87 -21.69 6.34
C ALA A 491 21.19 -20.95 7.65
N ILE A 492 22.39 -21.18 8.18
CA ILE A 492 22.86 -20.61 9.44
C ILE A 492 24.13 -19.82 9.16
N VAL A 493 24.19 -18.60 9.65
CA VAL A 493 25.39 -17.76 9.66
C VAL A 493 25.79 -17.54 11.11
N MET A 494 27.07 -17.74 11.41
CA MET A 494 27.65 -17.58 12.73
C MET A 494 28.88 -16.67 12.64
N ASP A 495 29.03 -15.73 13.56
CA ASP A 495 30.19 -14.83 13.59
C ASP A 495 30.72 -14.57 15.00
N ALA A 496 32.00 -14.19 15.05
CA ALA A 496 32.70 -13.79 16.28
C ALA A 496 32.40 -12.33 16.69
N GLY A 497 31.77 -11.54 15.80
CA GLY A 497 31.57 -10.09 15.96
C GLY A 497 30.18 -9.68 16.45
N THR A 498 29.40 -10.61 17.02
CA THR A 498 28.04 -10.35 17.49
C THR A 498 28.00 -9.52 18.78
N GLY A 499 29.01 -9.66 19.63
CA GLY A 499 29.01 -9.14 21.00
C GLY A 499 28.10 -9.94 21.96
N PHE A 500 27.58 -11.09 21.55
CA PHE A 500 26.78 -11.94 22.43
C PHE A 500 27.64 -12.67 23.47
N THR A 501 27.08 -12.88 24.66
CA THR A 501 27.76 -13.56 25.78
C THR A 501 27.25 -14.98 26.03
N SER A 502 26.03 -15.27 25.58
CA SER A 502 25.41 -16.59 25.71
C SER A 502 24.27 -16.72 24.69
N GLN A 503 24.01 -17.95 24.23
CA GLN A 503 22.93 -18.25 23.30
C GLN A 503 22.19 -19.53 23.67
N VAL A 504 20.87 -19.50 23.46
CA VAL A 504 19.95 -20.64 23.50
C VAL A 504 19.13 -20.65 22.22
N TYR A 505 18.68 -21.82 21.80
CA TYR A 505 17.83 -21.95 20.63
C TYR A 505 16.79 -23.06 20.83
N GLU A 506 15.68 -22.95 20.11
CA GLU A 506 14.65 -23.98 20.05
C GLU A 506 14.19 -24.16 18.61
N ARG A 507 14.14 -25.43 18.19
CA ARG A 507 13.43 -25.86 17.00
C ARG A 507 12.05 -26.37 17.40
N SER A 508 11.00 -25.76 16.85
CA SER A 508 9.62 -26.10 17.17
C SER A 508 8.79 -26.26 15.89
N SER A 509 7.80 -27.16 15.92
CA SER A 509 6.75 -27.22 14.88
C SER A 509 5.74 -26.08 15.00
N VAL A 510 5.83 -25.30 16.08
CA VAL A 510 4.99 -24.14 16.35
C VAL A 510 5.76 -22.86 15.99
N PHE A 511 5.25 -22.13 14.99
CA PHE A 511 5.85 -20.85 14.61
C PHE A 511 5.81 -19.85 15.76
N LEU A 512 7.00 -19.46 16.24
CA LEU A 512 7.23 -18.66 17.45
C LEU A 512 6.54 -19.23 18.70
N HIS A 513 7.10 -20.33 19.22
CA HIS A 513 6.64 -21.03 20.40
C HIS A 513 6.62 -20.13 21.65
N LYS A 514 5.41 -19.73 22.05
CA LYS A 514 5.20 -18.67 23.04
C LYS A 514 5.75 -19.02 24.42
N GLU A 515 5.50 -20.23 24.92
CA GLU A 515 5.85 -20.64 26.28
C GLU A 515 7.37 -20.66 26.47
N TRP A 516 8.10 -21.28 25.52
CA TRP A 516 9.55 -21.28 25.54
C TRP A 516 10.15 -19.87 25.44
N ILE A 517 9.65 -19.02 24.53
CA ILE A 517 10.13 -17.63 24.41
C ILE A 517 9.93 -16.87 25.72
N MET A 518 8.79 -17.03 26.38
CA MET A 518 8.50 -16.37 27.66
C MET A 518 9.45 -16.86 28.76
N GLU A 519 9.71 -18.16 28.83
CA GLU A 519 10.68 -18.73 29.77
C GLU A 519 12.10 -18.17 29.56
N GLN A 520 12.55 -18.07 28.31
CA GLN A 520 13.88 -17.54 28.00
C GLN A 520 13.97 -16.02 28.23
N TRP A 521 12.88 -15.29 28.01
CA TRP A 521 12.78 -13.88 28.41
C TRP A 521 12.98 -13.71 29.92
N ASP A 522 12.41 -14.57 30.76
CA ASP A 522 12.62 -14.50 32.22
C ASP A 522 14.09 -14.74 32.62
N LYS A 523 14.83 -15.49 31.78
CA LYS A 523 16.28 -15.75 31.92
C LYS A 523 17.17 -14.70 31.23
N ASN A 524 16.62 -13.54 30.88
CA ASN A 524 17.34 -12.44 30.22
C ASN A 524 17.87 -12.74 28.80
N TYR A 525 17.42 -13.81 28.15
CA TYR A 525 17.69 -14.00 26.73
C TYR A 525 16.69 -13.18 25.91
N TYR A 526 17.11 -12.69 24.74
CA TYR A 526 16.24 -11.96 23.80
C TYR A 526 16.36 -12.57 22.42
N ILE A 527 15.27 -12.59 21.65
CA ILE A 527 15.28 -13.09 20.27
C ILE A 527 16.22 -12.22 19.43
N THR A 528 17.21 -12.85 18.81
CA THR A 528 18.24 -12.22 17.98
C THR A 528 18.20 -12.70 16.54
N SER A 529 17.77 -13.94 16.31
CA SER A 529 17.55 -14.48 14.97
C SER A 529 16.41 -15.50 14.96
N LEU A 530 15.67 -15.56 13.87
CA LEU A 530 14.59 -16.52 13.69
C LEU A 530 14.38 -16.86 12.21
N ALA A 531 14.04 -18.11 11.94
CA ALA A 531 13.67 -18.59 10.60
C ALA A 531 12.50 -19.56 10.69
N GLY A 532 11.62 -19.55 9.69
CA GLY A 532 10.54 -20.52 9.56
C GLY A 532 10.59 -21.24 8.22
N THR A 533 10.38 -22.55 8.20
CA THR A 533 10.32 -23.36 6.97
C THR A 533 8.91 -23.35 6.38
N CYS A 534 8.77 -23.85 5.14
CA CYS A 534 7.46 -23.90 4.48
C CYS A 534 6.47 -24.88 5.14
N ASN A 535 6.96 -25.93 5.81
CA ASN A 535 6.13 -26.84 6.60
C ASN A 535 5.70 -26.29 7.97
N GLY A 536 6.08 -25.04 8.30
CA GLY A 536 5.70 -24.36 9.53
C GLY A 536 6.63 -24.59 10.73
N ASN A 537 7.69 -25.38 10.59
CA ASN A 537 8.74 -25.46 11.62
C ASN A 537 9.44 -24.10 11.76
N ALA A 538 9.96 -23.83 12.94
CA ALA A 538 10.63 -22.59 13.27
C ALA A 538 11.89 -22.88 14.08
N LEU A 539 12.95 -22.14 13.78
CA LEU A 539 14.14 -22.03 14.62
C LEU A 539 14.13 -20.63 15.24
N VAL A 540 14.13 -20.56 16.56
CA VAL A 540 14.26 -19.31 17.32
C VAL A 540 15.58 -19.34 18.07
N VAL A 541 16.41 -18.34 17.85
CA VAL A 541 17.67 -18.13 18.57
C VAL A 541 17.54 -16.91 19.46
N MET A 542 17.88 -17.08 20.74
CA MET A 542 17.86 -16.02 21.72
C MET A 542 19.24 -15.85 22.36
N SER A 543 19.71 -14.61 22.50
CA SER A 543 21.04 -14.28 23.03
C SER A 543 20.99 -13.39 24.27
N GLN A 544 22.02 -13.49 25.10
CA GLN A 544 22.43 -12.48 26.09
C GLN A 544 23.55 -11.59 25.54
N GLY A 545 23.85 -10.48 26.22
CA GLY A 545 24.84 -9.49 25.75
C GLY A 545 24.29 -8.49 24.73
N VAL A 546 22.97 -8.50 24.50
CA VAL A 546 22.29 -7.52 23.65
C VAL A 546 21.96 -6.23 24.40
N PRO A 547 21.87 -5.07 23.73
CA PRO A 547 21.49 -3.80 24.36
C PRO A 547 19.98 -3.68 24.66
N TYR A 548 19.19 -4.72 24.37
CA TYR A 548 17.74 -4.67 24.44
C TYR A 548 17.23 -4.65 25.90
N THR A 549 16.20 -3.85 26.16
CA THR A 549 15.58 -3.75 27.50
C THR A 549 14.14 -4.26 27.57
N GLN A 550 13.45 -4.26 26.43
CA GLN A 550 12.10 -4.79 26.27
C GLN A 550 11.96 -5.36 24.87
N GLN A 551 11.20 -6.44 24.72
CA GLN A 551 10.96 -7.06 23.43
C GLN A 551 9.49 -7.46 23.29
N SER A 552 9.00 -7.39 22.06
CA SER A 552 7.67 -7.83 21.67
C SER A 552 7.73 -8.46 20.29
N TYR A 553 6.89 -9.46 20.05
CA TYR A 553 6.77 -10.07 18.73
C TYR A 553 5.31 -10.22 18.31
N LYS A 554 5.10 -10.34 17.00
CA LYS A 554 3.79 -10.60 16.39
C LYS A 554 3.92 -11.59 15.25
N VAL A 555 2.99 -12.55 15.21
CA VAL A 555 2.73 -13.42 14.05
C VAL A 555 1.49 -12.89 13.32
N SER A 556 1.52 -12.91 11.98
CA SER A 556 0.43 -12.37 11.15
C SER A 556 0.43 -12.98 9.75
N ASP A 557 -0.74 -13.25 9.18
CA ASP A 557 -0.88 -13.74 7.80
C ASP A 557 -0.62 -12.63 6.76
N VAL A 558 -0.74 -11.37 7.17
CA VAL A 558 -0.45 -10.18 6.37
C VAL A 558 0.66 -9.38 7.04
N PHE A 559 1.51 -8.70 6.26
CA PHE A 559 2.59 -7.87 6.81
C PHE A 559 2.03 -6.83 7.81
N PRO A 560 2.39 -6.90 9.10
CA PRO A 560 1.64 -6.20 10.16
C PRO A 560 2.09 -4.74 10.36
N PHE A 561 2.12 -3.93 9.30
CA PHE A 561 2.66 -2.56 9.34
C PHE A 561 1.95 -1.64 10.36
N LYS A 562 0.62 -1.73 10.50
CA LYS A 562 -0.12 -0.96 11.52
C LYS A 562 0.41 -1.20 12.94
N TRP A 563 0.76 -2.46 13.25
CA TRP A 563 1.33 -2.82 14.55
C TRP A 563 2.78 -2.32 14.68
N ILE A 564 3.58 -2.45 13.62
CA ILE A 564 4.95 -1.92 13.58
C ILE A 564 4.95 -0.40 13.81
N ASN A 565 4.11 0.34 13.09
CA ASN A 565 3.99 1.79 13.21
C ASN A 565 3.54 2.23 14.61
N LYS A 566 2.59 1.51 15.23
CA LYS A 566 2.22 1.73 16.63
C LYS A 566 3.42 1.51 17.57
N LYS A 567 4.19 0.45 17.36
CA LYS A 567 5.36 0.10 18.18
C LYS A 567 6.54 1.06 18.00
N TRP A 568 6.75 1.60 16.80
CA TRP A 568 7.71 2.68 16.58
C TRP A 568 7.38 3.92 17.42
N LYS A 569 6.09 4.32 17.48
CA LYS A 569 5.63 5.41 18.36
C LYS A 569 5.82 5.11 19.85
N GLU A 570 5.77 3.83 20.23
CA GLU A 570 6.08 3.35 21.58
C GLU A 570 7.60 3.21 21.85
N GLY A 571 8.47 3.64 20.93
CA GLY A 571 9.93 3.60 21.09
C GLY A 571 10.59 2.22 20.91
N PHE A 572 9.87 1.26 20.31
CA PHE A 572 10.45 0.00 19.86
C PHE A 572 11.02 0.15 18.45
N SER A 573 11.97 -0.71 18.09
CA SER A 573 12.50 -0.83 16.73
C SER A 573 12.41 -2.29 16.28
N VAL A 574 12.13 -2.54 15.00
CA VAL A 574 12.23 -3.90 14.43
C VAL A 574 13.68 -4.33 14.47
N THR A 575 13.93 -5.49 15.09
CA THR A 575 15.29 -6.06 15.25
C THR A 575 15.46 -7.38 14.52
N SER A 576 14.37 -8.07 14.21
CA SER A 576 14.40 -9.28 13.39
C SER A 576 13.04 -9.54 12.76
N MET A 577 13.05 -10.13 11.57
CA MET A 577 11.87 -10.50 10.80
C MET A 577 12.10 -11.87 10.19
N THR A 578 11.02 -12.62 10.02
CA THR A 578 11.06 -13.88 9.28
C THR A 578 9.71 -14.23 8.69
N THR A 579 9.69 -15.30 7.92
CA THR A 579 8.47 -15.92 7.40
C THR A 579 8.45 -17.42 7.69
N ALA A 580 7.24 -17.99 7.73
CA ALA A 580 6.99 -19.44 7.74
C ALA A 580 5.83 -19.72 6.79
N GLY A 581 6.15 -20.13 5.56
CA GLY A 581 5.19 -20.11 4.45
C GLY A 581 4.75 -18.67 4.15
N SER A 582 3.44 -18.41 4.21
CA SER A 582 2.87 -17.06 4.01
C SER A 582 2.84 -16.19 5.28
N ARG A 583 3.11 -16.77 6.46
CA ARG A 583 3.01 -16.06 7.74
C ARG A 583 4.24 -15.24 8.02
N TRP A 584 4.05 -14.02 8.49
CA TRP A 584 5.09 -13.10 8.94
C TRP A 584 5.33 -13.23 10.44
N GLY A 585 6.60 -13.26 10.86
CA GLY A 585 7.03 -13.12 12.24
C GLY A 585 7.88 -11.86 12.39
N ILE A 586 7.42 -10.90 13.20
CA ILE A 586 8.13 -9.63 13.42
C ILE A 586 8.52 -9.52 14.89
N VAL A 587 9.79 -9.24 15.15
CA VAL A 587 10.34 -8.99 16.50
C VAL A 587 10.78 -7.54 16.60
N MET A 588 10.32 -6.86 17.65
CA MET A 588 10.67 -5.48 17.94
C MET A 588 11.23 -5.34 19.35
N SER A 589 12.28 -4.54 19.50
CA SER A 589 13.00 -4.37 20.77
C SER A 589 13.22 -2.89 21.10
N ARG A 590 13.19 -2.54 22.38
CA ARG A 590 13.63 -1.21 22.87
C ARG A 590 15.13 -1.20 23.07
N ASN A 591 15.74 -0.02 22.94
CA ASN A 591 17.20 0.19 23.03
C ASN A 591 18.01 -0.58 21.97
N ALA A 592 17.43 -0.80 20.79
CA ALA A 592 18.12 -1.45 19.67
C ALA A 592 19.20 -0.58 19.00
N GLY A 593 19.39 0.66 19.44
CA GLY A 593 20.43 1.54 18.91
C GLY A 593 20.07 2.28 17.61
N TYR A 594 18.80 2.30 17.19
CA TYR A 594 18.33 3.02 15.99
C TYR A 594 17.60 4.33 16.34
N SER A 595 17.84 5.38 15.57
CA SER A 595 17.17 6.68 15.69
C SER A 595 15.91 6.75 14.81
N SER A 596 15.94 6.13 13.64
CA SER A 596 14.83 6.06 12.69
C SER A 596 14.78 4.69 12.01
N GLN A 597 13.57 4.27 11.61
CA GLN A 597 13.34 3.08 10.79
C GLN A 597 12.26 3.34 9.75
N VAL A 598 12.42 2.71 8.59
CA VAL A 598 11.48 2.69 7.48
C VAL A 598 11.34 1.28 6.94
N VAL A 599 10.31 1.04 6.13
CA VAL A 599 10.07 -0.24 5.47
C VAL A 599 10.05 -0.05 3.95
N GLU A 600 10.62 -1.00 3.23
CA GLU A 600 10.29 -1.25 1.82
C GLU A 600 9.58 -2.61 1.72
N LEU A 601 8.32 -2.62 1.29
CA LEU A 601 7.51 -3.81 1.07
C LEU A 601 7.05 -3.84 -0.39
N ASP A 602 7.41 -4.89 -1.13
CA ASP A 602 7.10 -5.00 -2.56
C ASP A 602 6.91 -6.47 -2.95
N PHE A 603 6.23 -6.71 -4.08
CA PHE A 603 6.18 -8.02 -4.76
C PHE A 603 7.45 -8.31 -5.55
N LEU A 604 8.33 -7.33 -5.69
CA LEU A 604 9.65 -7.40 -6.31
C LEU A 604 10.73 -7.04 -5.30
N TYR A 605 11.98 -7.15 -5.70
CA TYR A 605 13.06 -6.52 -4.93
C TYR A 605 13.02 -4.99 -5.13
N PRO A 606 12.81 -4.18 -4.08
CA PRO A 606 12.55 -2.75 -4.20
C PRO A 606 13.85 -1.94 -4.37
N SER A 607 14.54 -2.11 -5.50
CA SER A 607 15.85 -1.48 -5.75
C SER A 607 15.80 0.05 -5.73
N GLU A 608 14.80 0.68 -6.34
CA GLU A 608 14.65 2.14 -6.34
C GLU A 608 14.54 2.68 -4.90
N GLY A 609 13.68 2.07 -4.09
CA GLY A 609 13.48 2.45 -2.68
C GLY A 609 14.77 2.27 -1.86
N ILE A 610 15.41 1.11 -1.96
CA ILE A 610 16.64 0.83 -1.21
C ILE A 610 17.75 1.84 -1.53
N HIS A 611 18.01 2.16 -2.81
CA HIS A 611 19.07 3.10 -3.17
C HIS A 611 18.80 4.52 -2.66
N ARG A 612 17.56 5.03 -2.80
CA ARG A 612 17.19 6.35 -2.25
C ARG A 612 17.35 6.43 -0.73
N ARG A 613 17.04 5.34 -0.04
CA ARG A 613 17.22 5.24 1.42
C ARG A 613 18.71 5.20 1.79
N TRP A 614 19.55 4.54 1.00
CA TRP A 614 21.00 4.54 1.21
C TRP A 614 21.62 5.94 1.08
N GLU A 615 21.18 6.71 0.09
CA GLU A 615 21.59 8.12 -0.11
C GLU A 615 21.22 9.02 1.07
N THR A 616 20.18 8.67 1.81
CA THR A 616 19.71 9.40 3.01
C THR A 616 20.23 8.80 4.33
N GLY A 617 21.22 7.90 4.26
CA GLY A 617 21.92 7.36 5.43
C GLY A 617 21.25 6.15 6.09
N TYR A 618 20.15 5.64 5.55
CA TYR A 618 19.57 4.38 6.01
C TYR A 618 20.40 3.18 5.54
N ARG A 619 20.35 2.07 6.28
CA ARG A 619 20.92 0.77 5.88
C ARG A 619 19.93 -0.34 6.22
N ILE A 620 19.87 -1.38 5.40
CA ILE A 620 19.05 -2.57 5.65
C ILE A 620 19.55 -3.25 6.94
N THR A 621 18.64 -3.48 7.88
CA THR A 621 18.93 -4.13 9.16
C THR A 621 18.13 -5.41 9.39
N SER A 622 17.06 -5.63 8.64
CA SER A 622 16.30 -6.88 8.69
C SER A 622 15.58 -7.12 7.37
N THR A 623 15.54 -8.37 6.94
CA THR A 623 14.93 -8.79 5.67
C THR A 623 14.12 -10.05 5.87
N ALA A 624 12.93 -10.12 5.28
CA ALA A 624 12.11 -11.32 5.25
C ALA A 624 11.30 -11.34 3.96
N ALA A 625 11.00 -12.53 3.44
CA ALA A 625 10.26 -12.65 2.20
C ALA A 625 9.34 -13.87 2.23
N THR A 626 8.15 -13.71 1.66
CA THR A 626 7.25 -14.81 1.29
C THR A 626 7.45 -15.14 -0.19
N GLU A 627 6.65 -16.06 -0.72
CA GLU A 627 6.58 -16.32 -2.16
C GLU A 627 5.95 -15.16 -2.96
N ASP A 628 5.30 -14.24 -2.27
CA ASP A 628 4.55 -13.13 -2.87
C ASP A 628 5.21 -11.76 -2.64
N GLN A 629 5.84 -11.52 -1.49
CA GLN A 629 6.38 -10.21 -1.12
C GLN A 629 7.73 -10.33 -0.43
N ALA A 630 8.58 -9.33 -0.62
CA ALA A 630 9.79 -9.09 0.16
C ALA A 630 9.64 -7.82 1.00
N ALA A 631 10.07 -7.90 2.25
CA ALA A 631 10.08 -6.79 3.20
C ALA A 631 11.50 -6.52 3.69
N PHE A 632 11.87 -5.23 3.66
CA PHE A 632 13.15 -4.72 4.12
C PHE A 632 12.89 -3.66 5.18
N ILE A 633 13.46 -3.84 6.37
CA ILE A 633 13.58 -2.75 7.33
C ILE A 633 14.92 -2.09 7.12
N LEU A 634 14.88 -0.77 6.92
CA LEU A 634 16.07 0.06 6.87
C LEU A 634 16.09 0.98 8.08
N SER A 635 17.27 1.13 8.68
CA SER A 635 17.45 1.87 9.94
C SER A 635 18.59 2.87 9.85
N VAL A 636 18.49 3.95 10.62
CA VAL A 636 19.60 4.86 10.91
C VAL A 636 20.09 4.60 12.34
N PRO A 637 21.39 4.37 12.56
CA PRO A 637 21.93 4.17 13.92
C PRO A 637 21.93 5.48 14.73
N LYS A 638 21.72 5.39 16.06
CA LYS A 638 21.76 6.54 16.99
C LYS A 638 23.16 7.12 17.14
N LYS A 639 24.17 6.25 17.17
CA LYS A 639 25.57 6.66 17.18
C LYS A 639 26.05 6.72 15.74
N LYS A 640 26.68 7.82 15.33
CA LYS A 640 27.40 7.89 14.06
C LYS A 640 28.47 6.79 14.07
N SER A 641 28.20 5.67 13.42
CA SER A 641 29.22 4.68 13.10
C SER A 641 30.08 5.20 11.95
N PRO A 642 31.30 4.67 11.74
CA PRO A 642 31.98 4.84 10.46
C PRO A 642 31.03 4.48 9.31
N ASP A 643 31.25 5.08 8.14
CA ASP A 643 30.40 4.84 6.97
C ASP A 643 30.42 3.35 6.62
N VAL A 644 29.33 2.65 6.95
CA VAL A 644 29.19 1.22 6.69
C VAL A 644 28.75 1.08 5.25
N ALA A 645 29.68 0.69 4.38
CA ALA A 645 29.31 0.25 3.05
C ALA A 645 28.45 -1.02 3.18
N GLN A 646 27.33 -1.02 2.44
CA GLN A 646 26.39 -2.11 2.41
C GLN A 646 26.16 -2.52 0.96
N GLU A 647 26.18 -3.83 0.73
CA GLU A 647 25.88 -4.42 -0.56
C GLU A 647 24.76 -5.44 -0.45
N THR A 648 24.03 -5.62 -1.54
CA THR A 648 22.95 -6.60 -1.65
C THR A 648 23.15 -7.47 -2.87
N LEU A 649 22.98 -8.78 -2.71
CA LEU A 649 23.12 -9.74 -3.79
C LEU A 649 21.90 -10.67 -3.83
N ARG A 650 21.41 -10.93 -5.04
CA ARG A 650 20.32 -11.86 -5.33
C ARG A 650 20.85 -13.04 -6.13
N THR A 651 20.68 -14.26 -5.64
CA THR A 651 21.17 -15.49 -6.30
C THR A 651 20.15 -16.62 -6.25
N SER A 652 20.00 -17.38 -7.32
CA SER A 652 19.13 -18.56 -7.35
C SER A 652 19.59 -19.67 -6.40
N VAL A 653 20.91 -19.82 -6.26
CA VAL A 653 21.56 -20.73 -5.30
C VAL A 653 22.17 -19.95 -4.14
N PHE A 654 22.49 -20.62 -3.04
CA PHE A 654 23.16 -19.97 -1.92
C PHE A 654 24.52 -19.38 -2.39
N PRO A 655 24.88 -18.13 -2.03
CA PRO A 655 25.98 -17.38 -2.67
C PRO A 655 27.38 -17.77 -2.17
N THR A 656 27.77 -19.05 -2.27
CA THR A 656 29.01 -19.57 -1.67
C THR A 656 30.29 -18.91 -2.20
N TYR A 657 30.41 -18.74 -3.51
CA TYR A 657 31.58 -18.12 -4.14
C TYR A 657 31.66 -16.63 -3.77
N GLN A 658 30.53 -15.93 -3.86
CA GLN A 658 30.45 -14.51 -3.59
C GLN A 658 30.75 -14.21 -2.12
N VAL A 659 30.29 -15.04 -1.18
CA VAL A 659 30.64 -14.89 0.24
C VAL A 659 32.16 -14.87 0.44
N LYS A 660 32.89 -15.78 -0.21
CA LYS A 660 34.37 -15.83 -0.11
C LYS A 660 35.02 -14.59 -0.71
N ASP A 661 34.57 -14.11 -1.88
CA ASP A 661 35.05 -12.84 -2.47
C ASP A 661 34.77 -11.64 -1.56
N LYS A 662 33.58 -11.59 -0.94
CA LYS A 662 33.18 -10.53 -0.02
C LYS A 662 34.02 -10.51 1.24
N TRP A 663 34.38 -11.67 1.81
CA TRP A 663 35.29 -11.73 2.96
C TRP A 663 36.66 -11.11 2.67
N LEU A 664 37.21 -11.27 1.45
CA LEU A 664 38.47 -10.64 1.05
C LEU A 664 38.40 -9.10 1.06
N LYS A 665 37.19 -8.54 0.97
CA LYS A 665 36.89 -7.10 0.99
C LYS A 665 36.37 -6.62 2.35
N ASN A 666 36.48 -7.45 3.40
CA ASN A 666 35.91 -7.21 4.73
C ASN A 666 34.39 -6.97 4.72
N LEU A 667 33.69 -7.55 3.75
CA LEU A 667 32.24 -7.56 3.65
C LEU A 667 31.69 -8.89 4.17
N TYR A 668 30.86 -8.83 5.20
CA TYR A 668 30.33 -10.00 5.89
C TYR A 668 28.82 -10.05 5.79
N ILE A 669 28.23 -11.25 5.73
CA ILE A 669 26.77 -11.42 5.72
C ILE A 669 26.21 -10.81 7.00
N ALA A 670 25.30 -9.86 6.87
CA ALA A 670 24.59 -9.20 7.95
C ALA A 670 23.14 -9.67 8.07
N SER A 671 22.51 -10.00 6.94
CA SER A 671 21.16 -10.55 6.88
C SER A 671 21.03 -11.43 5.64
N ILE A 672 20.25 -12.49 5.74
CA ILE A 672 19.90 -13.32 4.58
C ILE A 672 18.46 -13.79 4.69
N CYS A 673 17.75 -13.84 3.58
CA CYS A 673 16.46 -14.50 3.47
C CYS A 673 16.31 -15.16 2.10
N PHE A 674 15.29 -16.01 1.96
CA PHE A 674 14.93 -16.62 0.69
C PHE A 674 13.46 -16.35 0.41
N GLY A 675 13.15 -15.90 -0.80
CA GLY A 675 11.78 -15.60 -1.19
C GLY A 675 11.75 -14.83 -2.49
N ARG A 676 10.66 -14.11 -2.75
CA ARG A 676 10.45 -13.45 -4.05
C ARG A 676 11.41 -12.28 -4.27
N THR A 677 12.03 -12.21 -5.46
CA THR A 677 13.08 -11.20 -5.76
C THR A 677 13.05 -10.58 -7.14
N VAL A 678 12.15 -11.01 -8.03
CA VAL A 678 12.21 -10.68 -9.47
C VAL A 678 12.40 -9.18 -9.71
N SER A 679 13.19 -8.84 -10.74
CA SER A 679 13.56 -7.46 -11.12
C SER A 679 12.59 -6.85 -12.13
#